data_AF-A0A6J8CN90-F1
#
_entry.id   AF-A0A6J8CN90-F1
#
_cell.length_a   1.000
_cell.length_b   1.000
_cell.length_c   1.000
_cell.angle_alpha   90.00
_cell.angle_beta   90.00
_cell.angle_gamma   90.00
#
_symmetry.space_group_name_H-M   'P 1'
#
loop_
_entity.id
_entity.type
_entity.pdbx_description
1 polymer ?
#
loop_
_entity_poly.entity_id
_entity_poly.type
_entity_poly.pdbx_seq_one_letter_code
_entity_poly.pdbx_strand_id
1 'polypeptide(L)'
;MSSDNMVLSAAGLLGGIQLPEFTILNIISWGCSAAMIFGGVVPFIPQYRDIQRSGNADGFSPFVCLTLLIANILRIMFWFGKHYELPLLAQSIIMLFAMMALVHLCVHVRRKTEIIAAKQHKFTDFTHNGDIPHHGVAPPEHTFFDFDWDYFWMWTDFSSYVEFIFAFIGLFGLITYLFLYNMYVVETIGFLAVFAEAMLGAPQFYRNFTNKSTQGMSKKMVGFWTCGDVFKTGYFIVREAPPQFWICGISSSSSEECMKIVMISLFIEDNRNERKDENTSSRIEMAPHKKEKCKYWEKCFRKDPAHKRDYLHPGDKEETKPKNTDIEMKDETVSKPTLKKCDTDILMDDETIETKPKLKRNRTHAISDDEDDEPSPPPVKKLRSRTVSVTKETGSGDSKKDEEDDAVASGSSEDVYIPKCQYWDECYRKDPNHLKQYRHPGDGRKSSRPKPAKKLEEGVQVSLTGGYRLKKLGSDYTCTCIGWKIQKNATNKRTCKHLREYLGDNFEKARIGQLPVEKRKPVEPSQRFQHITISLLLAHKYEAKNCSDPVGWWISEKLDGVRAFWNGKCFYSRLGNPFYAPKWFTKDLPKDFHLDGELFGGRKKFQQTIKIVKNAECADWNKIKYCVFDSPNMGKDTFEKRTKTVKDWFDTNKPQYAEFVDQYKCTSKQQLEDDLKKMIKLGGEGLMIRQPGSVYERCRSKTLLKLKKFYDAEAVVIGYDPGKGRFTGAVGALRCKMECGKVFKVGSGLTDKDHRKPPKIGSIITYKFQEYTNSGSPRFPTYLGVRIDATEPKDAELPSLPDDI
;
A
#
# COMPACT_ATOMS: atom_id res chain seq x y z
N MET A 1 -50.10 -78.80 46.86
CA MET A 1 -50.48 -77.39 47.05
C MET A 1 -49.56 -76.61 46.12
N SER A 2 -49.98 -76.42 44.86
CA SER A 2 -50.93 -75.39 44.38
C SER A 2 -50.17 -74.05 44.26
N SER A 3 -49.94 -73.54 43.06
CA SER A 3 -50.88 -72.80 42.19
C SER A 3 -50.44 -71.32 42.19
N ASP A 4 -50.29 -70.60 41.08
CA ASP A 4 -50.70 -70.88 39.69
C ASP A 4 -49.72 -70.32 38.63
N ASN A 5 -49.79 -70.91 37.43
CA ASN A 5 -49.65 -70.35 36.06
C ASN A 5 -48.75 -69.10 35.89
N MET A 6 -47.65 -69.16 35.15
CA MET A 6 -47.53 -69.48 33.71
C MET A 6 -48.51 -68.71 32.81
N VAL A 7 -48.09 -67.54 32.35
CA VAL A 7 -48.56 -66.93 31.10
C VAL A 7 -47.34 -66.61 30.24
N LEU A 8 -47.14 -67.34 29.14
CA LEU A 8 -46.30 -66.86 28.05
C LEU A 8 -47.07 -65.76 27.31
N SER A 9 -46.40 -64.67 26.94
CA SER A 9 -46.24 -64.33 25.51
C SER A 9 -45.26 -63.17 25.30
N ALA A 10 -44.77 -63.04 24.07
CA ALA A 10 -43.80 -62.04 23.65
C ALA A 10 -44.35 -60.60 23.71
N ALA A 11 -43.91 -59.84 24.72
CA ALA A 11 -43.80 -58.38 24.67
C ALA A 11 -42.32 -57.98 24.46
N GLY A 12 -41.69 -58.57 23.44
CA GLY A 12 -40.32 -58.23 23.05
C GLY A 12 -40.27 -56.92 22.25
N LEU A 13 -39.21 -56.14 22.49
CA LEU A 13 -38.92 -54.81 21.91
C LEU A 13 -39.82 -53.66 22.46
N LEU A 14 -39.16 -52.52 22.74
CA LEU A 14 -39.74 -51.24 23.20
C LEU A 14 -40.26 -51.16 24.65
N GLY A 15 -39.39 -51.50 25.62
CA GLY A 15 -39.56 -51.11 27.02
C GLY A 15 -38.29 -51.37 27.84
N GLY A 16 -37.68 -50.40 28.53
CA GLY A 16 -37.89 -48.95 28.45
C GLY A 16 -36.61 -48.21 28.87
N ILE A 17 -36.40 -46.99 28.36
CA ILE A 17 -35.27 -46.16 28.78
C ILE A 17 -35.59 -45.61 30.18
N GLN A 18 -35.00 -46.22 31.20
CA GLN A 18 -35.11 -45.76 32.58
C GLN A 18 -34.29 -44.48 32.75
N LEU A 19 -34.94 -43.34 32.49
CA LEU A 19 -34.35 -42.01 32.65
C LEU A 19 -33.84 -41.87 34.09
N PRO A 20 -32.56 -41.49 34.31
CA PRO A 20 -32.05 -41.30 35.65
C PRO A 20 -32.77 -40.13 36.32
N GLU A 21 -32.98 -40.23 37.63
CA GLU A 21 -33.56 -39.13 38.40
C GLU A 21 -32.73 -37.86 38.23
N PHE A 22 -33.39 -36.74 37.88
CA PHE A 22 -32.77 -35.44 37.69
C PHE A 22 -32.44 -34.75 39.03
N THR A 23 -31.81 -35.50 39.94
CA THR A 23 -31.22 -34.99 41.18
C THR A 23 -30.26 -33.85 40.86
N ILE A 24 -30.27 -32.79 41.66
CA ILE A 24 -29.44 -31.59 41.44
C ILE A 24 -27.96 -31.95 41.29
N LEU A 25 -27.47 -32.97 42.02
CA LEU A 25 -26.11 -33.51 41.90
C LEU A 25 -25.80 -34.12 40.52
N ASN A 26 -26.76 -34.76 39.85
CA ASN A 26 -26.59 -35.30 38.50
C ASN A 26 -26.47 -34.16 37.48
N ILE A 27 -27.29 -33.11 37.62
CA ILE A 27 -27.23 -31.90 36.79
C ILE A 27 -25.87 -31.19 36.97
N ILE A 28 -25.40 -31.05 38.22
CA ILE A 28 -24.06 -30.49 38.53
C ILE A 28 -22.95 -31.36 37.92
N SER A 29 -23.01 -32.68 38.07
CA SER A 29 -21.99 -33.60 37.52
C SER A 29 -21.93 -33.56 35.98
N TRP A 30 -23.09 -33.49 35.31
CA TRP A 30 -23.17 -33.31 33.85
C TRP A 30 -22.61 -31.93 33.43
N GLY A 31 -22.94 -30.87 34.19
CA GLY A 31 -22.37 -29.54 34.00
C GLY A 31 -20.85 -29.51 34.13
N CYS A 32 -20.29 -30.15 35.17
CA CYS A 32 -18.85 -30.27 35.37
C CYS A 32 -18.17 -31.09 34.26
N SER A 33 -18.80 -32.19 33.82
CA SER A 33 -18.28 -32.99 32.70
C SER A 33 -18.26 -32.20 31.40
N ALA A 34 -19.32 -31.44 31.08
CA ALA A 34 -19.36 -30.54 29.94
C ALA A 34 -18.33 -29.41 30.04
N ALA A 35 -18.13 -28.85 31.24
CA ALA A 35 -17.11 -27.84 31.51
C ALA A 35 -15.69 -28.37 31.32
N MET A 36 -15.39 -29.62 31.72
CA MET A 36 -14.12 -30.28 31.41
C MET A 36 -13.93 -30.47 29.90
N ILE A 37 -14.95 -31.01 29.20
CA ILE A 37 -14.88 -31.32 27.77
C ILE A 37 -14.64 -30.05 26.91
N PHE A 38 -15.39 -28.97 27.16
CA PHE A 38 -15.33 -27.76 26.33
C PHE A 38 -14.46 -26.63 26.90
N GLY A 39 -14.21 -26.61 28.21
CA GLY A 39 -13.53 -25.50 28.90
C GLY A 39 -12.12 -25.24 28.38
N GLY A 40 -11.39 -26.27 27.97
CA GLY A 40 -10.08 -26.11 27.33
C GLY A 40 -10.12 -25.34 25.99
N VAL A 41 -11.23 -25.43 25.23
CA VAL A 41 -11.35 -24.78 23.92
C VAL A 41 -11.87 -23.34 24.02
N VAL A 42 -12.70 -23.03 25.03
CA VAL A 42 -13.26 -21.68 25.26
C VAL A 42 -12.22 -20.53 25.19
N PRO A 43 -11.03 -20.60 25.83
CA PRO A 43 -9.99 -19.56 25.73
C PRO A 43 -9.59 -19.17 24.30
N PHE A 44 -9.66 -20.13 23.36
CA PHE A 44 -9.20 -19.95 21.98
C PHE A 44 -10.29 -19.37 21.06
N ILE A 45 -11.56 -19.42 21.45
CA ILE A 45 -12.67 -18.88 20.66
C ILE A 45 -12.57 -17.35 20.47
N PRO A 46 -12.24 -16.54 21.51
CA PRO A 46 -11.90 -15.12 21.32
C PRO A 46 -10.72 -14.93 20.36
N GLN A 47 -9.60 -15.63 20.57
CA GLN A 47 -8.38 -15.48 19.77
C GLN A 47 -8.62 -15.81 18.28
N TYR A 48 -9.35 -16.88 17.98
CA TYR A 48 -9.77 -17.24 16.62
C TYR A 48 -10.57 -16.10 15.97
N ARG A 49 -11.58 -15.57 16.67
CA ARG A 49 -12.44 -14.49 16.17
C ARG A 49 -11.67 -13.18 15.98
N ASP A 50 -10.71 -12.89 16.85
CA ASP A 50 -9.89 -11.69 16.78
C ASP A 50 -8.89 -11.75 15.61
N ILE A 51 -8.24 -12.90 15.36
CA ILE A 51 -7.41 -13.16 14.17
C ILE A 51 -8.25 -13.08 12.87
N GLN A 52 -9.44 -13.69 12.87
CA GLN A 52 -10.35 -13.68 11.72
C GLN A 52 -10.85 -12.26 11.37
N ARG A 53 -11.02 -11.39 12.38
CA ARG A 53 -11.44 -9.98 12.21
C ARG A 53 -10.29 -9.05 11.84
N SER A 54 -9.11 -9.23 12.42
CA SER A 54 -7.95 -8.36 12.18
C SER A 54 -7.33 -8.61 10.80
N GLY A 55 -7.44 -9.83 10.28
CA GLY A 55 -6.68 -10.27 9.10
C GLY A 55 -5.17 -10.38 9.38
N ASN A 56 -4.77 -10.50 10.64
CA ASN A 56 -3.38 -10.61 11.07
C ASN A 56 -3.22 -11.74 12.10
N ALA A 57 -2.24 -12.62 11.87
CA ALA A 57 -1.90 -13.77 12.71
C ALA A 57 -0.45 -13.75 13.25
N ASP A 58 0.21 -12.58 13.22
CA ASP A 58 1.61 -12.40 13.65
C ASP A 58 1.74 -12.24 15.17
N GLY A 59 0.67 -11.77 15.82
CA GLY A 59 0.58 -11.61 17.27
C GLY A 59 0.39 -12.93 18.05
N PHE A 60 0.08 -14.03 17.37
CA PHE A 60 -0.15 -15.35 17.97
C PHE A 60 0.95 -16.34 17.57
N SER A 61 1.50 -17.06 18.54
CA SER A 61 2.53 -18.08 18.30
C SER A 61 1.90 -19.43 17.92
N PRO A 62 2.14 -19.98 16.70
CA PRO A 62 1.56 -21.26 16.29
C PRO A 62 2.10 -22.44 17.11
N PHE A 63 3.25 -22.26 17.78
CA PHE A 63 3.81 -23.23 18.71
C PHE A 63 2.90 -23.51 19.92
N VAL A 64 2.02 -22.58 20.30
CA VAL A 64 0.97 -22.83 21.32
C VAL A 64 0.02 -23.95 20.86
N CYS A 65 -0.26 -24.03 19.55
CA CYS A 65 -1.02 -25.14 18.97
C CYS A 65 -0.19 -26.43 18.89
N LEU A 66 1.11 -26.37 18.61
CA LEU A 66 2.00 -27.56 18.63
C LEU A 66 1.99 -28.21 20.01
N THR A 67 2.25 -27.41 21.05
CA THR A 67 2.30 -27.85 22.45
C THR A 67 1.00 -28.57 22.84
N LEU A 68 -0.17 -28.02 22.47
CA LEU A 68 -1.44 -28.67 22.72
C LEU A 68 -1.70 -29.90 21.85
N LEU A 69 -1.32 -29.91 20.58
CA LEU A 69 -1.49 -31.07 19.71
C LEU A 69 -0.65 -32.25 20.24
N ILE A 70 0.63 -32.03 20.57
CA ILE A 70 1.49 -33.04 21.19
C ILE A 70 0.91 -33.52 22.52
N ALA A 71 0.57 -32.61 23.45
CA ALA A 71 0.04 -32.97 24.76
C ALA A 71 -1.23 -33.84 24.66
N ASN A 72 -2.15 -33.50 23.75
CA ASN A 72 -3.41 -34.22 23.60
C ASN A 72 -3.26 -35.53 22.80
N ILE A 73 -2.32 -35.62 21.84
CA ILE A 73 -1.96 -36.91 21.22
C ILE A 73 -1.35 -37.85 22.26
N LEU A 74 -0.34 -37.39 23.02
CA LEU A 74 0.29 -38.21 24.05
C LEU A 74 -0.69 -38.64 25.15
N ARG A 75 -1.66 -37.77 25.52
CA ARG A 75 -2.75 -38.13 26.45
C ARG A 75 -3.67 -39.22 25.88
N ILE A 76 -4.02 -39.15 24.60
CA ILE A 76 -4.82 -40.20 23.92
C ILE A 76 -4.02 -41.52 23.85
N MET A 77 -2.71 -41.47 23.57
CA MET A 77 -1.87 -42.68 23.58
C MET A 77 -1.77 -43.30 24.98
N PHE A 78 -1.58 -42.47 26.00
CA PHE A 78 -1.58 -42.90 27.42
C PHE A 78 -2.89 -43.61 27.81
N TRP A 79 -4.05 -43.16 27.30
CA TRP A 79 -5.34 -43.78 27.59
C TRP A 79 -5.40 -45.26 27.19
N PHE A 80 -4.69 -45.70 26.14
CA PHE A 80 -4.64 -47.11 25.74
C PHE A 80 -3.82 -48.00 26.69
N GLY A 81 -2.84 -47.43 27.41
CA GLY A 81 -2.08 -48.14 28.44
C GLY A 81 -2.74 -48.08 29.82
N LYS A 82 -3.39 -46.96 30.16
CA LYS A 82 -4.03 -46.74 31.46
C LYS A 82 -5.27 -45.85 31.29
N HIS A 83 -6.45 -46.50 31.28
CA HIS A 83 -7.72 -45.81 31.12
C HIS A 83 -7.98 -44.80 32.25
N TYR A 84 -8.50 -43.63 31.88
CA TYR A 84 -8.97 -42.57 32.76
C TYR A 84 -10.34 -42.06 32.27
N GLU A 85 -11.00 -41.17 33.02
CA GLU A 85 -12.38 -40.76 32.73
C GLU A 85 -12.62 -40.25 31.30
N LEU A 86 -13.72 -40.72 30.67
CA LEU A 86 -14.09 -40.38 29.29
C LEU A 86 -14.23 -38.87 28.99
N PRO A 87 -14.67 -37.98 29.90
CA PRO A 87 -14.69 -36.53 29.65
C PRO A 87 -13.31 -35.94 29.33
N LEU A 88 -12.23 -36.45 29.93
CA LEU A 88 -10.86 -36.00 29.63
C LEU A 88 -10.39 -36.50 28.25
N LEU A 89 -10.85 -37.69 27.82
CA LEU A 89 -10.54 -38.22 26.50
C LEU A 89 -11.28 -37.41 25.41
N ALA A 90 -12.56 -37.11 25.66
CA ALA A 90 -13.37 -36.25 24.79
C ALA A 90 -12.82 -34.81 24.73
N GLN A 91 -12.36 -34.25 25.86
CA GLN A 91 -11.64 -32.97 25.90
C GLN A 91 -10.45 -32.99 24.92
N SER A 92 -9.60 -34.02 24.99
CA SER A 92 -8.42 -34.12 24.12
C SER A 92 -8.78 -34.24 22.63
N ILE A 93 -9.78 -35.07 22.28
CA ILE A 93 -10.22 -35.22 20.89
C ILE A 93 -10.76 -33.88 20.34
N ILE A 94 -11.60 -33.17 21.09
CA ILE A 94 -12.14 -31.87 20.67
C ILE A 94 -11.04 -30.80 20.61
N MET A 95 -10.05 -30.84 21.53
CA MET A 95 -8.89 -29.96 21.50
C MET A 95 -8.06 -30.14 20.22
N LEU A 96 -7.85 -31.38 19.74
CA LEU A 96 -7.12 -31.61 18.48
C LEU A 96 -7.82 -30.90 17.31
N PHE A 97 -9.14 -31.07 17.16
CA PHE A 97 -9.89 -30.38 16.11
C PHE A 97 -9.85 -28.85 16.24
N ALA A 98 -9.96 -28.33 17.47
CA ALA A 98 -9.88 -26.90 17.73
C ALA A 98 -8.50 -26.31 17.38
N MET A 99 -7.42 -27.00 17.73
CA MET A 99 -6.06 -26.57 17.42
C MET A 99 -5.77 -26.65 15.91
N MET A 100 -6.17 -27.72 15.22
CA MET A 100 -6.03 -27.81 13.76
C MET A 100 -6.83 -26.73 13.03
N ALA A 101 -8.03 -26.39 13.50
CA ALA A 101 -8.81 -25.27 12.96
C ALA A 101 -8.14 -23.91 13.16
N LEU A 102 -7.46 -23.70 14.30
CA LEU A 102 -6.71 -22.48 14.59
C LEU A 102 -5.40 -22.39 13.78
N VAL A 103 -4.66 -23.49 13.61
CA VAL A 103 -3.50 -23.59 12.70
C VAL A 103 -3.93 -23.27 11.26
N HIS A 104 -5.01 -23.88 10.77
CA HIS A 104 -5.56 -23.60 9.45
C HIS A 104 -5.90 -22.11 9.27
N LEU A 105 -6.53 -21.47 10.26
CA LEU A 105 -6.80 -20.02 10.22
C LEU A 105 -5.50 -19.20 10.15
N CYS A 106 -4.51 -19.53 10.98
CA CYS A 106 -3.21 -18.83 11.01
C CYS A 106 -2.47 -18.93 9.67
N VAL A 107 -2.34 -20.13 9.09
CA VAL A 107 -1.72 -20.35 7.77
C VAL A 107 -2.49 -19.61 6.68
N HIS A 108 -3.83 -19.70 6.69
CA HIS A 108 -4.68 -19.03 5.71
C HIS A 108 -4.60 -17.49 5.78
N VAL A 109 -4.46 -16.92 6.98
CA VAL A 109 -4.28 -15.48 7.20
C VAL A 109 -2.87 -15.04 6.83
N ARG A 110 -1.81 -15.76 7.24
CA ARG A 110 -0.42 -15.45 6.87
C ARG A 110 -0.23 -15.46 5.36
N ARG A 111 -0.63 -16.55 4.68
CA ARG A 111 -0.59 -16.66 3.22
C ARG A 111 -1.35 -15.52 2.52
N LYS A 112 -2.52 -15.11 3.03
CA LYS A 112 -3.24 -13.94 2.51
C LYS A 112 -2.46 -12.64 2.72
N THR A 113 -1.90 -12.43 3.90
CA THR A 113 -1.14 -11.23 4.24
C THR A 113 0.19 -11.16 3.48
N GLU A 114 0.87 -12.28 3.25
CA GLU A 114 2.04 -12.41 2.37
C GLU A 114 1.69 -12.11 0.91
N ILE A 115 0.59 -12.67 0.38
CA ILE A 115 0.10 -12.35 -0.97
C ILE A 115 -0.23 -10.85 -1.10
N ILE A 116 -0.82 -10.25 -0.07
CA ILE A 116 -1.14 -8.80 -0.03
C ILE A 116 0.13 -7.96 0.11
N ALA A 117 1.06 -8.34 0.99
CA ALA A 117 2.33 -7.67 1.21
C ALA A 117 3.21 -7.73 -0.04
N ALA A 118 3.37 -8.91 -0.65
CA ALA A 118 4.02 -9.05 -1.95
C ALA A 118 3.35 -8.18 -3.02
N LYS A 119 2.01 -8.07 -3.01
CA LYS A 119 1.25 -7.19 -3.92
C LYS A 119 1.38 -5.68 -3.60
N GLN A 120 1.77 -5.30 -2.37
CA GLN A 120 2.04 -3.93 -1.95
C GLN A 120 3.51 -3.52 -2.14
N HIS A 121 4.47 -4.40 -1.84
CA HIS A 121 5.89 -4.25 -2.20
C HIS A 121 6.05 -4.14 -3.73
N LYS A 122 5.22 -4.85 -4.52
CA LYS A 122 5.08 -4.67 -5.98
C LYS A 122 4.57 -3.27 -6.40
N PHE A 123 4.25 -2.37 -5.47
CA PHE A 123 3.82 -0.97 -5.71
C PHE A 123 4.71 0.08 -5.02
N THR A 124 5.39 -0.27 -3.92
CA THR A 124 6.24 0.66 -3.14
C THR A 124 7.75 0.52 -3.35
N ASP A 125 8.24 -0.53 -4.04
CA ASP A 125 9.68 -0.72 -4.35
C ASP A 125 10.19 0.22 -5.46
N PHE A 126 10.06 1.53 -5.22
CA PHE A 126 10.65 2.63 -5.97
C PHE A 126 11.09 3.73 -4.97
N THR A 127 12.07 3.43 -4.12
CA THR A 127 12.83 4.40 -3.30
C THR A 127 14.14 3.76 -2.81
N HIS A 128 15.06 4.52 -2.20
CA HIS A 128 16.48 4.29 -2.45
C HIS A 128 17.34 3.83 -1.25
N ASN A 129 18.13 2.76 -1.47
CA ASN A 129 19.34 2.35 -0.73
C ASN A 129 19.18 1.93 0.74
N GLY A 130 20.19 1.23 1.28
CA GLY A 130 20.31 0.94 2.71
C GLY A 130 21.04 -0.36 2.98
N ASP A 131 20.29 -1.45 3.04
CA ASP A 131 20.75 -2.79 3.42
C ASP A 131 20.20 -3.89 2.51
N ILE A 132 20.60 -5.14 2.76
CA ILE A 132 20.27 -6.32 1.96
C ILE A 132 19.14 -7.14 2.61
N PRO A 133 17.91 -7.13 2.06
CA PRO A 133 17.04 -8.29 2.09
C PRO A 133 17.57 -9.29 1.06
N HIS A 134 17.85 -10.52 1.49
CA HIS A 134 18.22 -11.59 0.56
C HIS A 134 17.05 -11.91 -0.39
N HIS A 135 17.41 -12.28 -1.62
CA HIS A 135 16.63 -13.08 -2.56
C HIS A 135 15.12 -12.80 -2.70
N GLY A 136 14.76 -12.17 -3.82
CA GLY A 136 13.41 -12.24 -4.40
C GLY A 136 13.12 -13.60 -5.06
N VAL A 137 13.35 -14.69 -4.34
CA VAL A 137 12.60 -15.94 -4.53
C VAL A 137 11.17 -15.69 -3.96
N ALA A 138 10.27 -16.67 -4.01
CA ALA A 138 9.23 -16.70 -2.98
C ALA A 138 9.90 -16.75 -1.57
N PRO A 139 9.21 -16.42 -0.46
CA PRO A 139 9.60 -17.06 0.80
C PRO A 139 9.70 -18.58 0.52
N PRO A 140 10.75 -19.29 0.98
CA PRO A 140 10.88 -20.70 0.64
C PRO A 140 9.61 -21.42 1.02
N GLU A 141 9.12 -22.32 0.15
CA GLU A 141 7.91 -23.10 0.43
C GLU A 141 8.28 -24.17 1.46
N HIS A 142 8.43 -23.71 2.71
CA HIS A 142 8.73 -24.54 3.86
C HIS A 142 7.59 -25.53 4.04
N THR A 143 7.96 -26.80 4.01
CA THR A 143 7.07 -27.97 3.94
C THR A 143 7.66 -29.09 4.79
N PHE A 144 6.85 -30.04 5.25
CA PHE A 144 7.29 -31.08 6.20
C PHE A 144 8.51 -31.89 5.74
N PHE A 145 8.73 -32.02 4.42
CA PHE A 145 9.85 -32.74 3.82
C PHE A 145 11.11 -31.89 3.56
N ASP A 146 11.15 -30.61 3.93
CA ASP A 146 12.36 -29.79 3.81
C ASP A 146 13.44 -30.15 4.84
N PHE A 147 13.04 -30.74 5.97
CA PHE A 147 13.87 -31.03 7.15
C PHE A 147 14.65 -29.81 7.69
N ASP A 148 14.14 -28.60 7.44
CA ASP A 148 14.75 -27.35 7.89
C ASP A 148 14.28 -27.01 9.32
N TRP A 149 15.10 -27.42 10.30
CA TRP A 149 14.79 -27.30 11.72
C TRP A 149 14.59 -25.85 12.19
N ASP A 150 15.19 -24.85 11.52
CA ASP A 150 15.01 -23.44 11.85
C ASP A 150 13.58 -22.93 11.54
N TYR A 151 12.85 -23.64 10.67
CA TYR A 151 11.46 -23.34 10.26
C TYR A 151 10.46 -24.40 10.72
N PHE A 152 10.87 -25.29 11.63
CA PHE A 152 10.00 -26.30 12.23
C PHE A 152 8.71 -25.68 12.80
N TRP A 153 7.56 -26.23 12.40
CA TRP A 153 6.22 -25.73 12.75
C TRP A 153 5.91 -24.28 12.28
N MET A 154 6.63 -23.79 11.27
CA MET A 154 6.36 -22.52 10.58
C MET A 154 6.10 -22.69 9.07
N TRP A 155 5.72 -23.90 8.64
CA TRP A 155 5.43 -24.26 7.26
C TRP A 155 4.37 -23.35 6.60
N THR A 156 4.52 -23.18 5.29
CA THR A 156 3.75 -22.26 4.44
C THR A 156 2.37 -22.80 4.02
N ASP A 157 2.12 -24.08 4.26
CA ASP A 157 0.93 -24.81 3.87
C ASP A 157 0.33 -25.64 5.02
N PHE A 158 -0.93 -26.03 4.89
CA PHE A 158 -1.66 -26.77 5.93
C PHE A 158 -1.47 -28.30 5.85
N SER A 159 -1.06 -28.83 4.69
CA SER A 159 -0.81 -30.26 4.49
C SER A 159 0.38 -30.71 5.33
N SER A 160 1.48 -29.94 5.33
CA SER A 160 2.66 -30.21 6.17
C SER A 160 2.35 -30.38 7.66
N TYR A 161 1.44 -29.57 8.23
CA TYR A 161 1.03 -29.73 9.63
C TYR A 161 0.19 -31.00 9.85
N VAL A 162 -0.65 -31.39 8.88
CA VAL A 162 -1.45 -32.63 8.92
C VAL A 162 -0.54 -33.85 8.78
N GLU A 163 0.43 -33.81 7.88
CA GLU A 163 1.42 -34.85 7.60
C GLU A 163 2.34 -35.09 8.80
N PHE A 164 2.88 -34.04 9.41
CA PHE A 164 3.63 -34.15 10.67
C PHE A 164 2.78 -34.80 11.77
N ILE A 165 1.52 -34.40 11.92
CA ILE A 165 0.64 -34.95 12.96
C ILE A 165 0.34 -36.43 12.73
N PHE A 166 0.11 -36.87 11.48
CA PHE A 166 -0.02 -38.28 11.15
C PHE A 166 1.29 -39.06 11.37
N ALA A 167 2.45 -38.50 11.01
CA ALA A 167 3.75 -39.12 11.26
C ALA A 167 4.03 -39.27 12.77
N PHE A 168 3.73 -38.25 13.57
CA PHE A 168 3.86 -38.27 15.03
C PHE A 168 2.91 -39.30 15.68
N ILE A 169 1.64 -39.32 15.26
CA ILE A 169 0.64 -40.32 15.70
C ILE A 169 1.10 -41.74 15.34
N GLY A 170 1.62 -41.96 14.13
CA GLY A 170 2.11 -43.27 13.69
C GLY A 170 3.33 -43.73 14.50
N LEU A 171 4.32 -42.85 14.69
CA LEU A 171 5.54 -43.15 15.43
C LEU A 171 5.27 -43.42 16.92
N PHE A 172 4.59 -42.50 17.61
CA PHE A 172 4.28 -42.67 19.04
C PHE A 172 3.22 -43.75 19.28
N GLY A 173 2.28 -43.96 18.34
CA GLY A 173 1.34 -45.08 18.39
C GLY A 173 2.05 -46.44 18.28
N LEU A 174 3.01 -46.58 17.36
CA LEU A 174 3.82 -47.80 17.23
C LEU A 174 4.67 -48.05 18.49
N ILE A 175 5.32 -47.01 19.04
CA ILE A 175 6.08 -47.12 20.30
C ILE A 175 5.15 -47.54 21.45
N THR A 176 3.99 -46.91 21.59
CA THR A 176 3.00 -47.21 22.64
C THR A 176 2.48 -48.64 22.52
N TYR A 177 2.23 -49.12 21.28
CA TYR A 177 1.80 -50.49 21.01
C TYR A 177 2.88 -51.53 21.35
N LEU A 178 4.12 -51.31 20.91
CA LEU A 178 5.25 -52.24 21.17
C LEU A 178 5.61 -52.34 22.65
N PHE A 179 5.43 -51.26 23.42
CA PHE A 179 5.80 -51.19 24.83
C PHE A 179 4.60 -51.10 25.79
N LEU A 180 3.38 -51.45 25.34
CA LEU A 180 2.14 -51.32 26.11
C LEU A 180 2.20 -52.02 27.48
N TYR A 181 2.87 -53.17 27.54
CA TYR A 181 3.05 -53.98 28.76
C TYR A 181 4.13 -53.44 29.72
N ASN A 182 4.91 -52.43 29.31
CA ASN A 182 5.95 -51.83 30.15
C ASN A 182 5.40 -50.59 30.89
N MET A 183 5.05 -50.80 32.16
CA MET A 183 4.53 -49.75 33.05
C MET A 183 5.38 -48.47 33.05
N TYR A 184 6.71 -48.58 33.03
CA TYR A 184 7.59 -47.40 33.03
C TYR A 184 7.43 -46.56 31.76
N VAL A 185 7.20 -47.18 30.60
CA VAL A 185 6.98 -46.46 29.33
C VAL A 185 5.60 -45.79 29.34
N VAL A 186 4.55 -46.50 29.78
CA VAL A 186 3.19 -45.95 29.87
C VAL A 186 3.11 -44.76 30.83
N GLU A 187 3.68 -44.88 32.04
CA GLU A 187 3.72 -43.78 33.01
C GLU A 187 4.58 -42.59 32.50
N THR A 188 5.67 -42.85 31.76
CA THR A 188 6.49 -41.80 31.12
C THR A 188 5.71 -41.06 30.03
N ILE A 189 4.93 -41.75 29.20
CA ILE A 189 4.06 -41.11 28.18
C ILE A 189 2.98 -40.26 28.87
N GLY A 190 2.40 -40.76 29.97
CA GLY A 190 1.45 -40.00 30.80
C GLY A 190 2.06 -38.73 31.41
N PHE A 191 3.28 -38.83 31.96
CA PHE A 191 4.03 -37.68 32.46
C PHE A 191 4.32 -36.65 31.36
N LEU A 192 4.86 -37.09 30.22
CA LEU A 192 5.17 -36.21 29.08
C LEU A 192 3.92 -35.51 28.52
N ALA A 193 2.76 -36.18 28.53
CA ALA A 193 1.50 -35.58 28.10
C ALA A 193 1.05 -34.40 28.98
N VAL A 194 1.15 -34.54 30.31
CA VAL A 194 0.77 -33.48 31.26
C VAL A 194 1.84 -32.39 31.33
N PHE A 195 3.13 -32.75 31.31
CA PHE A 195 4.26 -31.82 31.23
C PHE A 195 4.18 -30.94 29.97
N ALA A 196 3.84 -31.51 28.82
CA ALA A 196 3.62 -30.75 27.60
C ALA A 196 2.45 -29.75 27.73
N GLU A 197 1.34 -30.11 28.40
CA GLU A 197 0.25 -29.15 28.63
C GLU A 197 0.67 -28.01 29.58
N ALA A 198 1.48 -28.28 30.61
CA ALA A 198 2.02 -27.25 31.50
C ALA A 198 2.95 -26.25 30.77
N MET A 199 3.63 -26.68 29.70
CA MET A 199 4.45 -25.77 28.88
C MET A 199 3.64 -24.83 27.95
N LEU A 200 2.30 -24.85 28.00
CA LEU A 200 1.40 -24.05 27.14
C LEU A 200 1.77 -22.55 27.03
N GLY A 201 2.14 -21.93 28.16
CA GLY A 201 2.49 -20.51 28.20
C GLY A 201 3.86 -20.18 27.59
N ALA A 202 4.81 -21.12 27.63
CA ALA A 202 6.23 -20.85 27.39
C ALA A 202 6.54 -20.33 25.97
N PRO A 203 5.98 -20.88 24.86
CA PRO A 203 6.26 -20.37 23.51
C PRO A 203 5.73 -18.96 23.24
N GLN A 204 4.66 -18.54 23.93
CA GLN A 204 4.15 -17.17 23.83
C GLN A 204 4.88 -16.22 24.78
N PHE A 205 5.26 -16.69 25.98
CA PHE A 205 6.10 -15.93 26.92
C PHE A 205 7.45 -15.57 26.29
N TYR A 206 8.17 -16.55 25.73
CA TYR A 206 9.45 -16.35 25.06
C TYR A 206 9.34 -15.34 23.91
N ARG A 207 8.30 -15.45 23.06
CA ARG A 207 8.03 -14.51 21.96
C ARG A 207 7.79 -13.09 22.48
N ASN A 208 6.97 -12.92 23.52
CA ASN A 208 6.67 -11.60 24.10
C ASN A 208 7.88 -10.98 24.81
N PHE A 209 8.72 -11.80 25.48
CA PHE A 209 9.97 -11.37 26.12
C PHE A 209 10.97 -10.84 25.09
N THR A 210 11.24 -11.62 24.03
CA THR A 210 12.14 -11.23 22.93
C THR A 210 11.65 -9.99 22.19
N ASN A 211 10.34 -9.89 21.93
CA ASN A 211 9.74 -8.75 21.23
C ASN A 211 9.52 -7.51 22.13
N LYS A 212 9.67 -7.64 23.46
CA LYS A 212 9.37 -6.59 24.47
C LYS A 212 8.01 -5.90 24.27
N SER A 213 6.98 -6.68 23.92
CA SER A 213 5.62 -6.17 23.69
C SER A 213 4.57 -7.25 23.96
N THR A 214 3.40 -6.83 24.43
CA THR A 214 2.25 -7.71 24.68
C THR A 214 1.24 -7.77 23.52
N GLN A 215 1.46 -7.01 22.44
CA GLN A 215 0.52 -6.94 21.31
C GLN A 215 0.34 -8.29 20.59
N GLY A 216 -0.89 -8.81 20.63
CA GLY A 216 -1.29 -10.06 19.96
C GLY A 216 -1.95 -11.09 20.87
N MET A 217 -1.71 -11.02 22.17
CA MET A 217 -2.31 -11.92 23.16
C MET A 217 -3.64 -11.33 23.67
N SER A 218 -4.76 -12.02 23.45
CA SER A 218 -6.06 -11.51 23.91
C SER A 218 -6.15 -11.54 25.44
N LYS A 219 -6.39 -10.37 26.07
CA LYS A 219 -6.50 -10.21 27.54
C LYS A 219 -7.50 -11.19 28.17
N LYS A 220 -8.51 -11.63 27.39
CA LYS A 220 -9.54 -12.61 27.79
C LYS A 220 -9.05 -14.05 27.78
N MET A 221 -8.16 -14.40 26.85
CA MET A 221 -7.60 -15.76 26.69
C MET A 221 -6.79 -16.16 27.93
N VAL A 222 -5.98 -15.24 28.46
CA VAL A 222 -5.21 -15.46 29.71
C VAL A 222 -6.13 -15.72 30.91
N GLY A 223 -7.18 -14.91 31.08
CA GLY A 223 -8.14 -15.09 32.16
C GLY A 223 -8.91 -16.42 32.08
N PHE A 224 -9.27 -16.87 30.87
CA PHE A 224 -9.89 -18.17 30.68
C PHE A 224 -8.92 -19.34 30.89
N TRP A 225 -7.62 -19.19 30.60
CA TRP A 225 -6.60 -20.18 30.98
C TRP A 225 -6.51 -20.33 32.49
N THR A 226 -6.22 -19.26 33.24
CA THR A 226 -6.12 -19.33 34.72
C THR A 226 -7.39 -19.90 35.36
N CYS A 227 -8.58 -19.51 34.89
CA CYS A 227 -9.84 -20.05 35.39
C CYS A 227 -10.00 -21.56 35.09
N GLY A 228 -9.62 -21.99 33.88
CA GLY A 228 -9.67 -23.41 33.49
C GLY A 228 -8.64 -24.27 34.24
N ASP A 229 -7.44 -23.75 34.50
CA ASP A 229 -6.38 -24.46 35.21
C ASP A 229 -6.76 -24.70 36.68
N VAL A 230 -7.27 -23.66 37.37
CA VAL A 230 -7.81 -23.79 38.74
C VAL A 230 -8.97 -24.79 38.81
N PHE A 231 -9.88 -24.76 37.82
CA PHE A 231 -11.01 -25.70 37.76
C PHE A 231 -10.55 -27.15 37.55
N LYS A 232 -9.60 -27.41 36.64
CA LYS A 232 -9.01 -28.74 36.42
C LYS A 232 -8.34 -29.28 37.68
N THR A 233 -7.51 -28.49 38.35
CA THR A 233 -6.81 -28.91 39.58
C THR A 233 -7.80 -29.29 40.68
N GLY A 234 -8.86 -28.50 40.88
CA GLY A 234 -9.95 -28.86 41.79
C GLY A 234 -10.66 -30.16 41.39
N TYR A 235 -10.97 -30.34 40.09
CA TYR A 235 -11.60 -31.55 39.56
C TYR A 235 -10.74 -32.80 39.79
N PHE A 236 -9.43 -32.74 39.53
CA PHE A 236 -8.51 -33.88 39.69
C PHE A 236 -8.33 -34.31 41.14
N ILE A 237 -8.34 -33.36 42.09
CA ILE A 237 -8.28 -33.65 43.53
C ILE A 237 -9.57 -34.34 44.00
N VAL A 238 -10.74 -33.86 43.55
CA VAL A 238 -12.06 -34.40 43.93
C VAL A 238 -12.37 -35.76 43.26
N ARG A 239 -11.67 -36.12 42.17
CA ARG A 239 -11.88 -37.36 41.41
C ARG A 239 -10.79 -38.43 41.58
N GLU A 240 -9.88 -38.25 42.54
CA GLU A 240 -8.75 -39.17 42.80
C GLU A 240 -7.98 -39.54 41.51
N ALA A 241 -7.76 -38.54 40.64
CA ALA A 241 -7.18 -38.76 39.32
C ALA A 241 -5.75 -39.35 39.41
N PRO A 242 -5.28 -40.11 38.41
CA PRO A 242 -3.96 -40.74 38.44
C PRO A 242 -2.82 -39.76 38.79
N PRO A 243 -1.82 -40.14 39.60
CA PRO A 243 -0.86 -39.21 40.23
C PRO A 243 -0.21 -38.18 39.30
N GLN A 244 0.08 -38.56 38.05
CA GLN A 244 0.57 -37.66 37.01
C GLN A 244 -0.25 -36.36 36.82
N PHE A 245 -1.57 -36.39 37.02
CA PHE A 245 -2.45 -35.24 36.82
C PHE A 245 -2.33 -34.23 37.98
N TRP A 246 -2.37 -34.68 39.24
CA TRP A 246 -2.34 -33.77 40.38
C TRP A 246 -0.93 -33.39 40.83
N ILE A 247 0.07 -34.28 40.70
CA ILE A 247 1.48 -33.96 40.99
C ILE A 247 1.93 -32.83 40.05
N CYS A 248 1.71 -32.99 38.74
CA CYS A 248 2.06 -31.95 37.79
C CYS A 248 1.21 -30.69 37.97
N GLY A 249 -0.09 -30.81 38.29
CA GLY A 249 -0.94 -29.66 38.62
C GLY A 249 -0.37 -28.81 39.76
N ILE A 250 0.06 -29.43 40.86
CA ILE A 250 0.63 -28.72 42.02
C ILE A 250 2.03 -28.17 41.71
N SER A 251 2.92 -28.94 41.07
CA SER A 251 4.27 -28.47 40.74
C SER A 251 4.27 -27.33 39.71
N SER A 252 3.43 -27.43 38.67
CA SER A 252 3.34 -26.41 37.62
C SER A 252 2.70 -25.11 38.08
N SER A 253 1.74 -25.15 39.03
CA SER A 253 1.16 -23.94 39.62
C SER A 253 2.23 -22.93 40.05
N SER A 254 3.28 -23.37 40.75
CA SER A 254 4.33 -22.46 41.24
C SER A 254 5.09 -21.71 40.13
N SER A 255 5.37 -22.35 38.99
CA SER A 255 6.25 -21.81 37.94
C SER A 255 5.46 -21.14 36.81
N GLU A 256 4.34 -21.74 36.39
CA GLU A 256 3.43 -21.12 35.43
C GLU A 256 2.75 -19.89 36.00
N GLU A 257 2.31 -19.91 37.27
CA GLU A 257 1.63 -18.76 37.87
C GLU A 257 2.60 -17.59 38.05
N CYS A 258 3.88 -17.85 38.36
CA CYS A 258 4.92 -16.83 38.27
C CYS A 258 5.07 -16.25 36.85
N MET A 259 5.12 -17.08 35.80
CA MET A 259 5.19 -16.56 34.42
C MET A 259 3.93 -15.78 34.01
N LYS A 260 2.74 -16.27 34.38
CA LYS A 260 1.43 -15.62 34.13
C LYS A 260 1.36 -14.28 34.89
N ILE A 261 1.80 -14.22 36.14
CA ILE A 261 1.93 -12.99 36.95
C ILE A 261 2.96 -12.02 36.35
N VAL A 262 4.10 -12.50 35.85
CA VAL A 262 5.10 -11.66 35.17
C VAL A 262 4.53 -11.09 33.86
N MET A 263 3.76 -11.87 33.08
CA MET A 263 3.06 -11.33 31.90
C MET A 263 2.03 -10.26 32.30
N ILE A 264 1.25 -10.50 33.35
CA ILE A 264 0.29 -9.52 33.89
C ILE A 264 1.00 -8.27 34.42
N SER A 265 2.19 -8.40 35.01
CA SER A 265 2.97 -7.29 35.57
C SER A 265 3.60 -6.44 34.47
N LEU A 266 4.25 -7.06 33.48
CA LEU A 266 4.74 -6.39 32.27
C LEU A 266 3.61 -5.69 31.51
N PHE A 267 2.45 -6.33 31.42
CA PHE A 267 1.23 -5.77 30.84
C PHE A 267 0.69 -4.57 31.64
N ILE A 268 0.69 -4.61 32.98
CA ILE A 268 0.32 -3.46 33.82
C ILE A 268 1.27 -2.29 33.55
N GLU A 269 2.58 -2.54 33.42
CA GLU A 269 3.56 -1.50 33.10
C GLU A 269 3.35 -0.91 31.69
N ASP A 270 3.00 -1.75 30.69
CA ASP A 270 2.60 -1.34 29.32
C ASP A 270 1.40 -0.36 29.37
N ASN A 271 0.28 -0.77 30.01
CA ASN A 271 -0.96 0.02 30.12
C ASN A 271 -0.82 1.20 31.10
N ARG A 272 0.27 1.27 31.86
CA ARG A 272 0.65 2.39 32.74
C ARG A 272 1.49 3.42 32.00
N ASN A 273 2.26 3.00 31.00
CA ASN A 273 2.97 3.91 30.10
C ASN A 273 2.03 4.49 29.04
N GLU A 274 1.17 3.68 28.41
CA GLU A 274 0.10 4.19 27.52
C GLU A 274 -0.74 5.30 28.20
N ARG A 275 -1.17 5.06 29.46
CA ARG A 275 -1.92 6.07 30.23
C ARG A 275 -1.08 7.25 30.73
N LYS A 276 0.25 7.14 30.86
CA LYS A 276 1.12 8.32 31.09
C LYS A 276 1.17 9.19 29.83
N ASP A 277 1.26 8.57 28.66
CA ASP A 277 1.33 9.30 27.38
C ASP A 277 0.00 9.98 27.06
N GLU A 278 -1.15 9.31 27.25
CA GLU A 278 -2.48 9.93 27.14
C GLU A 278 -2.66 11.12 28.11
N ASN A 279 -2.30 10.95 29.39
CA ASN A 279 -2.44 11.99 30.41
C ASN A 279 -1.40 13.12 30.26
N THR A 280 -0.34 12.89 29.49
CA THR A 280 0.63 13.92 29.07
C THR A 280 0.08 14.69 27.86
N SER A 281 -0.52 14.00 26.89
CA SER A 281 -1.17 14.62 25.73
C SER A 281 -2.33 15.52 26.13
N SER A 282 -3.22 15.06 27.02
CA SER A 282 -4.35 15.88 27.49
C SER A 282 -3.90 17.08 28.34
N ARG A 283 -2.82 16.95 29.11
CA ARG A 283 -2.20 18.09 29.82
C ARG A 283 -1.55 19.12 28.90
N ILE A 284 -1.09 18.71 27.71
CA ILE A 284 -0.57 19.63 26.69
C ILE A 284 -1.73 20.40 26.01
N GLU A 285 -2.88 19.77 25.80
CA GLU A 285 -4.06 20.43 25.21
C GLU A 285 -4.77 21.42 26.16
N MET A 286 -4.56 21.32 27.48
CA MET A 286 -5.20 22.19 28.48
C MET A 286 -4.28 23.25 29.13
N ALA A 287 -3.08 23.46 28.59
CA ALA A 287 -2.20 24.55 29.05
C ALA A 287 -2.75 25.91 28.57
N PRO A 288 -3.09 26.86 29.46
CA PRO A 288 -3.67 28.14 29.04
C PRO A 288 -2.63 28.99 28.30
N HIS A 289 -2.95 29.33 27.04
CA HIS A 289 -2.12 30.24 26.24
C HIS A 289 -2.01 31.60 26.91
N LYS A 290 -0.81 31.94 27.40
CA LYS A 290 -0.52 33.26 27.96
C LYS A 290 -0.59 34.29 26.83
N LYS A 291 -1.62 35.13 26.84
CA LYS A 291 -1.84 36.17 25.82
C LYS A 291 -0.60 37.06 25.67
N GLU A 292 -0.27 37.41 24.43
CA GLU A 292 0.83 38.33 24.12
C GLU A 292 0.34 39.79 24.16
N LYS A 293 1.25 40.74 24.38
CA LYS A 293 0.91 42.18 24.34
C LYS A 293 0.73 42.62 22.90
N CYS A 294 -0.34 43.36 22.59
CA CYS A 294 -0.59 43.84 21.23
C CYS A 294 0.55 44.73 20.73
N LYS A 295 1.09 44.45 19.54
CA LYS A 295 2.19 45.19 18.88
C LYS A 295 1.93 46.70 18.74
N TYR A 296 0.67 47.13 18.74
CA TYR A 296 0.27 48.53 18.62
C TYR A 296 -0.12 49.19 19.94
N TRP A 297 -0.31 48.41 21.02
CA TRP A 297 -0.60 48.85 22.39
C TRP A 297 -1.64 49.99 22.46
N GLU A 298 -1.28 51.16 23.01
CA GLU A 298 -2.12 52.36 23.08
C GLU A 298 -2.59 52.93 21.72
N LYS A 299 -1.87 52.60 20.63
CA LYS A 299 -2.19 53.02 19.25
C LYS A 299 -2.93 51.92 18.47
N CYS A 300 -3.56 50.96 19.15
CA CYS A 300 -4.33 49.90 18.51
C CYS A 300 -5.73 50.38 18.08
N PHE A 301 -5.87 50.76 16.80
CA PHE A 301 -7.16 51.18 16.22
C PHE A 301 -8.10 50.01 15.84
N ARG A 302 -7.71 48.75 16.07
CA ARG A 302 -8.50 47.56 15.69
C ARG A 302 -9.58 47.25 16.74
N LYS A 303 -10.84 47.50 16.39
CA LYS A 303 -12.02 47.24 17.25
C LYS A 303 -12.61 45.81 17.16
N ASP A 304 -11.89 44.88 16.53
CA ASP A 304 -12.34 43.51 16.26
C ASP A 304 -12.44 42.63 17.54
N PRO A 305 -13.61 42.00 17.83
CA PRO A 305 -13.78 41.04 18.93
C PRO A 305 -12.92 39.77 18.85
N ALA A 306 -12.35 39.39 17.71
CA ALA A 306 -11.31 38.36 17.66
C ALA A 306 -9.99 38.90 18.23
N HIS A 307 -9.48 40.01 17.70
CA HIS A 307 -8.19 40.59 18.12
C HIS A 307 -8.08 40.85 19.65
N LYS A 308 -9.16 41.28 20.32
CA LYS A 308 -9.18 41.46 21.78
C LYS A 308 -9.23 40.16 22.60
N ARG A 309 -9.59 39.01 22.00
CA ARG A 309 -9.46 37.71 22.68
C ARG A 309 -8.02 37.25 22.72
N ASP A 310 -7.25 37.50 21.67
CA ASP A 310 -5.91 36.92 21.51
C ASP A 310 -4.79 37.79 22.13
N TYR A 311 -4.96 39.12 22.19
CA TYR A 311 -3.91 40.06 22.62
C TYR A 311 -4.33 40.99 23.77
N LEU A 312 -3.41 41.17 24.74
CA LEU A 312 -3.54 42.12 25.86
C LEU A 312 -3.39 43.58 25.42
N HIS A 313 -4.15 44.46 26.06
CA HIS A 313 -4.19 45.90 25.83
C HIS A 313 -4.13 46.69 27.17
N PRO A 314 -3.87 48.02 27.15
CA PRO A 314 -3.87 48.83 28.36
C PRO A 314 -5.26 48.85 29.03
N GLY A 315 -5.31 48.49 30.32
CA GLY A 315 -6.54 48.43 31.12
C GLY A 315 -7.05 47.02 31.41
N ASP A 316 -6.57 46.00 30.69
CA ASP A 316 -6.81 44.60 31.05
C ASP A 316 -6.06 44.27 32.36
N LYS A 317 -6.74 43.74 33.38
CA LYS A 317 -6.12 43.40 34.68
C LYS A 317 -5.25 42.16 34.54
N GLU A 318 -4.00 42.22 35.01
CA GLU A 318 -3.14 41.03 35.12
C GLU A 318 -3.63 40.14 36.28
N GLU A 319 -4.05 38.90 35.97
CA GLU A 319 -4.44 37.92 37.00
C GLU A 319 -3.20 37.43 37.75
N THR A 320 -3.21 37.59 39.08
CA THR A 320 -2.09 37.27 39.96
C THR A 320 -2.02 35.79 40.32
N LYS A 321 -0.80 35.27 40.50
CA LYS A 321 -0.57 33.89 40.98
C LYS A 321 -1.24 33.65 42.35
N PRO A 322 -1.83 32.46 42.59
CA PRO A 322 -2.20 32.06 43.95
C PRO A 322 -0.94 31.91 44.83
N LYS A 323 -1.11 32.20 46.13
CA LYS A 323 -0.09 31.95 47.16
C LYS A 323 -0.11 30.48 47.62
N ASN A 324 0.95 30.05 48.29
CA ASN A 324 1.09 28.70 48.85
C ASN A 324 1.22 28.78 50.38
N THR A 325 0.50 27.91 51.09
CA THR A 325 0.34 27.79 52.56
C THR A 325 -0.14 26.35 52.81
N ASP A 326 0.44 25.50 53.66
CA ASP A 326 1.55 25.61 54.63
C ASP A 326 2.43 24.31 54.54
N ILE A 327 3.72 24.24 54.93
CA ILE A 327 4.31 24.00 56.28
C ILE A 327 3.58 22.86 57.04
N GLU A 328 4.16 21.76 57.56
CA GLU A 328 5.53 21.34 57.98
C GLU A 328 5.99 20.01 57.30
N MET A 329 7.04 19.29 57.72
CA MET A 329 8.51 19.52 57.80
C MET A 329 9.19 18.18 58.20
N LYS A 330 10.54 18.11 58.27
CA LYS A 330 11.40 16.98 58.76
C LYS A 330 11.64 15.79 57.80
N ASP A 331 12.84 15.17 57.73
CA ASP A 331 14.17 15.56 58.24
C ASP A 331 15.33 14.93 57.41
N GLU A 332 16.52 15.57 57.48
CA GLU A 332 17.93 15.12 57.28
C GLU A 332 18.34 14.03 56.24
N THR A 333 19.38 14.24 55.39
CA THR A 333 20.83 14.30 55.73
C THR A 333 21.64 14.93 54.55
N VAL A 334 22.63 15.83 54.73
CA VAL A 334 24.08 15.62 55.05
C VAL A 334 24.81 14.79 53.95
N SER A 335 25.92 15.19 53.26
CA SER A 335 26.90 16.31 53.40
C SER A 335 27.64 16.72 52.07
N LYS A 336 28.42 17.82 52.15
CA LYS A 336 29.48 18.33 51.20
C LYS A 336 30.80 17.49 51.31
N PRO A 337 31.93 17.70 50.56
CA PRO A 337 32.35 18.78 49.63
C PRO A 337 32.70 18.25 48.18
N THR A 338 33.72 18.56 47.34
CA THR A 338 35.09 19.16 47.43
C THR A 338 35.48 19.98 46.16
N LEU A 339 36.78 20.14 45.78
CA LEU A 339 37.32 21.46 45.36
C LEU A 339 38.62 21.47 44.48
N LYS A 340 38.69 22.41 43.49
CA LYS A 340 39.87 23.13 42.89
C LYS A 340 40.93 22.45 41.97
N LYS A 341 41.47 23.32 41.06
CA LYS A 341 42.79 23.39 40.34
C LYS A 341 42.81 23.02 38.84
N CYS A 342 43.69 23.56 37.97
CA CYS A 342 44.45 24.84 37.89
C CYS A 342 45.12 24.93 36.48
N ASP A 343 45.13 26.13 35.91
CA ASP A 343 46.21 26.86 35.16
C ASP A 343 47.32 26.10 34.40
N THR A 344 47.57 26.51 33.13
CA THR A 344 48.91 26.81 32.55
C THR A 344 48.80 27.69 31.28
N ASP A 345 49.80 28.54 31.04
CA ASP A 345 49.89 29.55 29.97
C ASP A 345 50.81 29.17 28.79
N ILE A 346 50.79 29.99 27.72
CA ILE A 346 51.81 30.30 26.67
C ILE A 346 51.10 31.28 25.69
N LEU A 347 51.40 32.59 25.61
CA LEU A 347 52.54 33.26 24.93
C LEU A 347 52.63 32.94 23.41
N MET A 348 52.75 33.86 22.45
CA MET A 348 52.78 35.35 22.43
C MET A 348 51.97 35.80 21.16
N ASP A 349 52.04 36.92 20.40
CA ASP A 349 52.90 38.10 20.21
C ASP A 349 52.04 39.33 19.74
N ASP A 350 52.67 40.49 19.50
CA ASP A 350 52.08 41.77 19.03
C ASP A 350 51.73 41.81 17.50
N GLU A 351 50.99 42.77 16.92
CA GLU A 351 50.39 44.05 17.43
C GLU A 351 48.87 44.15 16.99
N THR A 352 48.22 45.16 16.36
CA THR A 352 48.57 46.47 15.76
C THR A 352 47.43 47.50 15.91
N ILE A 353 47.73 48.80 16.10
CA ILE A 353 46.76 49.93 16.23
C ILE A 353 46.76 50.81 14.94
N GLU A 354 45.70 51.46 14.44
CA GLU A 354 45.04 52.67 14.99
C GLU A 354 43.69 53.09 14.32
N THR A 355 42.88 53.78 15.14
CA THR A 355 41.87 54.87 14.87
C THR A 355 40.69 54.74 13.87
N LYS A 356 39.67 55.57 14.15
CA LYS A 356 38.50 55.95 13.32
C LYS A 356 38.31 57.47 13.45
N PRO A 357 37.70 58.15 12.46
CA PRO A 357 36.37 58.73 12.76
C PRO A 357 35.38 58.73 11.56
N LYS A 358 34.16 59.23 11.82
CA LYS A 358 33.04 59.40 10.86
C LYS A 358 33.06 60.80 10.24
N LEU A 359 32.48 61.03 9.04
CA LEU A 359 31.49 62.11 8.80
C LEU A 359 30.84 62.12 7.39
N LYS A 360 30.02 63.15 7.11
CA LYS A 360 28.89 63.21 6.15
C LYS A 360 29.20 63.87 4.80
N ARG A 361 28.61 63.29 3.74
CA ARG A 361 27.64 63.89 2.77
C ARG A 361 27.54 65.44 2.65
N ASN A 362 27.71 65.94 1.41
CA ASN A 362 27.06 67.12 0.78
C ASN A 362 26.83 66.76 -0.72
N ARG A 363 25.81 67.16 -1.51
CA ARG A 363 24.61 68.06 -1.41
C ARG A 363 24.74 69.51 -1.95
N THR A 364 24.27 69.70 -3.19
CA THR A 364 23.79 70.93 -3.88
C THR A 364 22.92 70.46 -5.09
N HIS A 365 21.92 71.16 -5.67
CA HIS A 365 21.22 72.43 -5.31
C HIS A 365 19.69 72.34 -5.65
N ALA A 366 18.97 73.47 -5.60
CA ALA A 366 17.52 73.69 -5.82
C ALA A 366 17.01 73.31 -7.24
N ILE A 367 15.71 73.06 -7.55
CA ILE A 367 14.38 73.58 -7.11
C ILE A 367 13.99 74.94 -7.76
N SER A 368 12.68 75.09 -8.04
CA SER A 368 11.90 76.20 -8.68
C SER A 368 11.86 76.24 -10.21
N ASP A 369 10.71 76.48 -10.89
CA ASP A 369 9.27 76.40 -10.51
C ASP A 369 8.36 76.37 -11.79
N ASP A 370 7.07 76.03 -11.60
CA ASP A 370 5.84 76.40 -12.36
C ASP A 370 5.41 75.89 -13.78
N GLU A 371 4.06 75.75 -13.89
CA GLU A 371 3.08 75.86 -15.01
C GLU A 371 3.02 74.89 -16.24
N ASP A 372 2.04 73.97 -16.16
CA ASP A 372 0.81 73.82 -16.98
C ASP A 372 0.73 73.31 -18.47
N ASP A 373 -0.52 72.89 -18.78
CA ASP A 373 -1.22 72.54 -20.03
C ASP A 373 -0.99 71.23 -20.83
N GLU A 374 -2.13 70.58 -21.15
CA GLU A 374 -2.33 69.57 -22.21
C GLU A 374 -2.99 70.26 -23.43
N PRO A 375 -2.75 69.82 -24.68
CA PRO A 375 -3.82 69.08 -25.39
C PRO A 375 -3.31 68.05 -26.43
N SER A 376 -4.23 67.53 -27.26
CA SER A 376 -4.02 66.34 -28.11
C SER A 376 -4.08 66.60 -29.67
N PRO A 377 -4.47 65.70 -30.62
CA PRO A 377 -3.74 65.42 -31.90
C PRO A 377 -4.49 65.94 -33.19
N PRO A 378 -4.33 65.46 -34.47
CA PRO A 378 -3.43 64.47 -35.15
C PRO A 378 -2.64 65.10 -36.36
N PRO A 379 -2.80 64.91 -37.73
CA PRO A 379 -3.28 63.82 -38.63
C PRO A 379 -2.46 63.47 -39.93
N VAL A 380 -2.30 62.15 -40.19
CA VAL A 380 -2.52 61.38 -41.46
C VAL A 380 -1.86 61.79 -42.83
N LYS A 381 -1.20 60.81 -43.50
CA LYS A 381 -1.21 60.44 -44.96
C LYS A 381 -0.92 58.91 -45.10
N LYS A 382 -1.29 58.06 -46.09
CA LYS A 382 -1.96 58.06 -47.44
C LYS A 382 -1.08 58.13 -48.71
N LEU A 383 -0.91 57.00 -49.44
CA LEU A 383 -0.98 56.73 -50.93
C LEU A 383 -0.70 55.21 -51.19
N ARG A 384 -1.44 54.43 -52.01
CA ARG A 384 -1.50 54.22 -53.51
C ARG A 384 -0.26 53.59 -54.19
N SER A 385 -0.30 52.83 -55.30
CA SER A 385 -1.27 51.89 -55.95
C SER A 385 -0.83 51.52 -57.40
N ARG A 386 -0.92 50.26 -57.88
CA ARG A 386 -0.98 49.92 -59.34
C ARG A 386 -1.47 48.48 -59.65
N THR A 387 -1.64 48.12 -60.94
CA THR A 387 -2.62 47.12 -61.45
C THR A 387 -2.28 46.56 -62.86
N VAL A 388 -2.93 45.44 -63.28
CA VAL A 388 -3.05 44.87 -64.69
C VAL A 388 -1.76 44.18 -65.22
N SER A 389 -1.72 43.12 -66.09
CA SER A 389 -2.62 42.36 -67.03
C SER A 389 -2.22 40.83 -67.03
N VAL A 390 -3.03 39.79 -67.35
CA VAL A 390 -3.71 39.34 -68.62
C VAL A 390 -2.70 39.02 -69.76
N THR A 391 -2.72 37.94 -70.57
CA THR A 391 -3.71 36.94 -71.12
C THR A 391 -3.74 35.56 -70.39
N LYS A 392 -4.39 34.41 -70.75
CA LYS A 392 -5.03 33.76 -71.97
C LYS A 392 -4.02 33.20 -73.02
N GLU A 393 -4.16 32.13 -73.85
CA GLU A 393 -5.21 31.24 -74.45
C GLU A 393 -4.61 29.78 -74.68
N THR A 394 -5.17 28.68 -75.27
CA THR A 394 -6.44 27.87 -75.26
C THR A 394 -6.28 26.52 -76.06
N GLY A 395 -7.01 25.42 -75.72
CA GLY A 395 -7.45 24.34 -76.67
C GLY A 395 -7.03 22.87 -76.38
N SER A 396 -7.84 21.80 -76.63
CA SER A 396 -9.26 21.71 -77.06
C SER A 396 -9.91 20.30 -76.95
N GLY A 397 -11.07 20.19 -76.25
CA GLY A 397 -12.17 19.20 -76.42
C GLY A 397 -11.94 17.73 -75.98
N ASP A 398 -12.96 16.90 -75.67
CA ASP A 398 -14.39 17.08 -75.28
C ASP A 398 -14.88 15.68 -74.72
N SER A 399 -16.06 15.38 -74.12
CA SER A 399 -17.36 16.07 -73.99
C SER A 399 -18.11 15.68 -72.69
N LYS A 400 -18.87 16.64 -72.13
CA LYS A 400 -20.17 16.52 -71.42
C LYS A 400 -20.47 15.28 -70.55
N LYS A 401 -20.48 15.48 -69.22
CA LYS A 401 -21.72 15.80 -68.49
C LYS A 401 -21.43 16.13 -67.02
N ASP A 402 -21.84 17.32 -66.60
CA ASP A 402 -21.49 17.90 -65.30
C ASP A 402 -22.70 17.90 -64.34
N GLU A 403 -22.50 17.42 -63.12
CA GLU A 403 -23.10 17.95 -61.90
C GLU A 403 -21.92 18.29 -60.97
N GLU A 404 -21.96 19.43 -60.28
CA GLU A 404 -20.77 20.04 -59.68
C GLU A 404 -20.25 19.30 -58.42
N ASP A 405 -18.97 18.94 -58.43
CA ASP A 405 -18.16 18.85 -57.22
C ASP A 405 -18.05 20.23 -56.54
N ASP A 406 -17.98 20.30 -55.21
CA ASP A 406 -16.70 20.65 -54.58
C ASP A 406 -16.64 20.35 -53.07
N ALA A 407 -15.44 20.19 -52.54
CA ALA A 407 -15.19 19.82 -51.14
C ALA A 407 -14.62 20.99 -50.31
N VAL A 408 -15.25 21.30 -49.17
CA VAL A 408 -14.72 22.31 -48.22
C VAL A 408 -14.65 21.79 -46.78
N ALA A 409 -13.40 21.76 -46.30
CA ALA A 409 -12.88 21.94 -44.93
C ALA A 409 -13.76 21.76 -43.66
N SER A 410 -13.16 21.03 -42.72
CA SER A 410 -13.19 21.19 -41.25
C SER A 410 -14.12 22.23 -40.59
N GLY A 411 -14.86 21.80 -39.56
CA GLY A 411 -15.53 22.71 -38.62
C GLY A 411 -15.84 22.07 -37.27
N SER A 412 -14.99 22.31 -36.27
CA SER A 412 -15.34 22.11 -34.86
C SER A 412 -16.24 23.27 -34.39
N SER A 413 -17.52 23.01 -34.12
CA SER A 413 -18.42 24.01 -33.56
C SER A 413 -18.13 24.23 -32.07
N GLU A 414 -17.18 25.13 -31.77
CA GLU A 414 -17.06 25.72 -30.44
C GLU A 414 -18.33 26.53 -30.12
N ASP A 415 -18.74 26.58 -28.85
CA ASP A 415 -19.81 27.47 -28.37
C ASP A 415 -19.30 28.92 -28.32
N VAL A 416 -19.12 29.53 -29.50
CA VAL A 416 -18.67 30.92 -29.64
C VAL A 416 -19.64 31.86 -28.93
N TYR A 417 -19.15 32.57 -27.91
CA TYR A 417 -19.92 33.57 -27.18
C TYR A 417 -20.17 34.82 -28.05
N ILE A 418 -21.29 34.81 -28.78
CA ILE A 418 -21.75 35.96 -29.57
C ILE A 418 -22.28 37.04 -28.60
N PRO A 419 -21.69 38.24 -28.55
CA PRO A 419 -22.09 39.29 -27.62
C PRO A 419 -23.49 39.87 -27.91
N LYS A 420 -24.08 40.52 -26.89
CA LYS A 420 -25.29 41.35 -27.04
C LYS A 420 -24.98 42.56 -27.94
N CYS A 421 -25.88 42.90 -28.85
CA CYS A 421 -25.83 44.20 -29.54
C CYS A 421 -25.98 45.36 -28.54
N GLN A 422 -25.12 46.38 -28.64
CA GLN A 422 -25.15 47.56 -27.77
C GLN A 422 -26.49 48.33 -27.85
N TYR A 423 -27.11 48.36 -29.03
CA TYR A 423 -28.39 49.02 -29.30
C TYR A 423 -29.61 48.11 -29.11
N TRP A 424 -29.39 46.80 -28.90
CA TRP A 424 -30.40 45.80 -28.53
C TRP A 424 -31.72 45.86 -29.32
N ASP A 425 -32.80 46.34 -28.70
CA ASP A 425 -34.15 46.49 -29.24
C ASP A 425 -34.32 47.72 -30.15
N GLU A 426 -33.46 48.73 -30.03
CA GLU A 426 -33.42 49.93 -30.90
C GLU A 426 -32.41 49.81 -32.06
N CYS A 427 -31.94 48.59 -32.37
CA CYS A 427 -30.89 48.41 -33.37
C CYS A 427 -31.37 48.70 -34.82
N TYR A 428 -31.00 49.86 -35.34
CA TYR A 428 -31.26 50.28 -36.72
C TYR A 428 -30.43 49.53 -37.78
N ARG A 429 -29.41 48.73 -37.38
CA ARG A 429 -28.46 48.09 -38.30
C ARG A 429 -28.97 46.73 -38.80
N LYS A 430 -29.53 46.71 -40.01
CA LYS A 430 -30.06 45.51 -40.68
C LYS A 430 -29.03 44.75 -41.54
N ASP A 431 -27.74 44.95 -41.31
CA ASP A 431 -26.68 44.35 -42.12
C ASP A 431 -26.53 42.82 -41.85
N PRO A 432 -26.41 41.96 -42.90
CA PRO A 432 -26.32 40.51 -42.73
C PRO A 432 -25.10 40.00 -41.95
N ASN A 433 -24.03 40.77 -41.82
CA ASN A 433 -22.87 40.42 -41.00
C ASN A 433 -23.02 40.93 -39.56
N HIS A 434 -23.67 42.08 -39.34
CA HIS A 434 -24.03 42.54 -38.00
C HIS A 434 -24.91 41.52 -37.26
N LEU A 435 -25.93 40.97 -37.95
CA LEU A 435 -26.82 39.94 -37.41
C LEU A 435 -26.13 38.57 -37.17
N LYS A 436 -24.94 38.33 -37.74
CA LYS A 436 -24.11 37.16 -37.42
C LYS A 436 -23.18 37.41 -36.22
N GLN A 437 -22.80 38.67 -35.97
CA GLN A 437 -21.83 39.07 -34.94
C GLN A 437 -22.48 39.48 -33.61
N TYR A 438 -23.76 39.84 -33.59
CA TYR A 438 -24.44 40.33 -32.38
C TYR A 438 -25.87 39.80 -32.25
N ARG A 439 -26.25 39.37 -31.05
CA ARG A 439 -27.60 38.86 -30.74
C ARG A 439 -28.62 39.98 -30.55
N HIS A 440 -29.85 39.76 -31.00
CA HIS A 440 -31.00 40.66 -30.85
C HIS A 440 -32.22 39.98 -30.21
N PRO A 441 -33.14 40.74 -29.57
CA PRO A 441 -34.37 40.19 -28.98
C PRO A 441 -35.40 39.83 -30.06
N GLY A 442 -35.28 38.62 -30.60
CA GLY A 442 -36.14 38.09 -31.68
C GLY A 442 -35.59 36.85 -32.37
N ASP A 443 -34.29 36.58 -32.21
CA ASP A 443 -33.57 35.44 -32.81
C ASP A 443 -34.07 34.08 -32.28
N GLY A 444 -35.16 33.57 -32.86
CA GLY A 444 -35.95 32.42 -32.39
C GLY A 444 -35.30 31.03 -32.48
N ARG A 445 -34.09 30.85 -31.94
CA ARG A 445 -33.42 29.54 -31.82
C ARG A 445 -34.15 28.66 -30.79
N LYS A 446 -35.02 27.78 -31.30
CA LYS A 446 -35.75 26.74 -30.54
C LYS A 446 -34.78 25.91 -29.69
N SER A 447 -35.13 25.59 -28.44
CA SER A 447 -34.22 24.88 -27.53
C SER A 447 -33.94 23.44 -28.01
N SER A 448 -32.66 23.10 -28.08
CA SER A 448 -32.12 21.86 -28.69
C SER A 448 -32.24 20.62 -27.80
N ARG A 449 -33.28 20.53 -26.95
CA ARG A 449 -33.49 19.35 -26.10
C ARG A 449 -33.89 18.15 -26.99
N PRO A 450 -33.15 17.02 -26.94
CA PRO A 450 -33.52 15.84 -27.71
C PRO A 450 -34.88 15.30 -27.26
N LYS A 451 -35.60 14.66 -28.20
CA LYS A 451 -36.90 13.99 -27.95
C LYS A 451 -36.67 12.51 -27.67
N PRO A 452 -37.52 11.85 -26.85
CA PRO A 452 -37.41 10.42 -26.60
C PRO A 452 -37.81 9.62 -27.85
N ALA A 453 -37.10 8.53 -28.13
CA ALA A 453 -37.33 7.66 -29.29
C ALA A 453 -38.71 6.97 -29.28
N LYS A 454 -39.17 6.58 -28.09
CA LYS A 454 -40.56 6.16 -27.84
C LYS A 454 -41.10 6.99 -26.67
N LYS A 455 -42.31 7.56 -26.83
CA LYS A 455 -43.00 8.24 -25.73
C LYS A 455 -43.51 7.18 -24.74
N LEU A 456 -43.32 7.43 -23.45
CA LEU A 456 -43.99 6.70 -22.37
C LEU A 456 -44.94 7.68 -21.69
N GLU A 457 -46.23 7.34 -21.68
CA GLU A 457 -47.25 8.19 -21.08
C GLU A 457 -47.30 8.06 -19.56
N GLU A 458 -47.92 9.05 -18.91
CA GLU A 458 -48.00 9.16 -17.46
C GLU A 458 -48.81 7.99 -16.86
N GLY A 459 -48.32 7.33 -15.83
CA GLY A 459 -49.02 6.22 -15.18
C GLY A 459 -48.99 4.87 -15.94
N VAL A 460 -48.91 4.90 -17.26
CA VAL A 460 -48.88 3.73 -18.16
C VAL A 460 -47.63 2.86 -17.88
N GLN A 461 -47.82 1.54 -17.88
CA GLN A 461 -46.76 0.55 -17.69
C GLN A 461 -46.54 -0.25 -18.97
N VAL A 462 -45.31 -0.20 -19.51
CA VAL A 462 -44.92 -0.92 -20.74
C VAL A 462 -44.01 -2.09 -20.38
N SER A 463 -44.38 -3.29 -20.84
CA SER A 463 -43.57 -4.51 -20.72
C SER A 463 -42.62 -4.66 -21.90
N LEU A 464 -41.40 -5.11 -21.65
CA LEU A 464 -40.37 -5.36 -22.65
C LEU A 464 -40.13 -6.86 -22.84
N THR A 465 -39.54 -7.22 -23.99
CA THR A 465 -38.97 -8.54 -24.25
C THR A 465 -37.95 -8.89 -23.15
N GLY A 466 -38.27 -9.90 -22.34
CA GLY A 466 -37.53 -10.23 -21.11
C GLY A 466 -38.27 -9.93 -19.78
N GLY A 467 -39.55 -9.52 -19.82
CA GLY A 467 -40.42 -9.42 -18.64
C GLY A 467 -40.20 -8.18 -17.75
N TYR A 468 -39.23 -7.33 -18.08
CA TYR A 468 -39.01 -6.06 -17.41
C TYR A 468 -40.11 -5.05 -17.78
N ARG A 469 -40.50 -4.22 -16.81
CA ARG A 469 -41.56 -3.22 -16.98
C ARG A 469 -41.03 -1.82 -16.74
N LEU A 470 -41.40 -0.89 -17.60
CA LEU A 470 -41.12 0.55 -17.51
C LEU A 470 -42.38 1.29 -17.07
N LYS A 471 -42.24 2.34 -16.25
CA LYS A 471 -43.34 3.26 -15.91
C LYS A 471 -42.81 4.68 -15.68
N LYS A 472 -43.54 5.68 -16.21
CA LYS A 472 -43.32 7.11 -15.96
C LYS A 472 -44.17 7.59 -14.79
N LEU A 473 -43.57 8.39 -13.92
CA LEU A 473 -44.17 9.02 -12.73
C LEU A 473 -43.65 10.46 -12.66
N GLY A 474 -44.46 11.44 -13.07
CA GLY A 474 -44.07 12.85 -13.20
C GLY A 474 -42.88 13.04 -14.14
N SER A 475 -41.79 13.58 -13.59
CA SER A 475 -40.49 13.74 -14.27
C SER A 475 -39.70 12.44 -14.44
N ASP A 476 -40.05 11.39 -13.69
CA ASP A 476 -39.16 10.28 -13.40
C ASP A 476 -39.53 8.99 -14.15
N TYR A 477 -38.49 8.28 -14.58
CA TYR A 477 -38.61 7.03 -15.32
C TYR A 477 -38.11 5.86 -14.47
N THR A 478 -38.98 4.87 -14.26
CA THR A 478 -38.72 3.71 -13.41
C THR A 478 -38.65 2.42 -14.24
N CYS A 479 -37.82 1.48 -13.80
CA CYS A 479 -37.67 0.16 -14.44
C CYS A 479 -37.57 -0.94 -13.38
N THR A 480 -38.24 -2.08 -13.60
CA THR A 480 -38.22 -3.21 -12.65
C THR A 480 -36.90 -3.99 -12.58
N CYS A 481 -35.94 -3.73 -13.49
CA CYS A 481 -34.72 -4.52 -13.61
C CYS A 481 -33.70 -4.27 -12.48
N ILE A 482 -32.90 -5.30 -12.19
CA ILE A 482 -31.87 -5.29 -11.13
C ILE A 482 -30.88 -4.13 -11.34
N GLY A 483 -30.46 -3.89 -12.58
CA GLY A 483 -29.52 -2.82 -12.94
C GLY A 483 -30.03 -1.40 -12.68
N TRP A 484 -31.35 -1.18 -12.57
CA TRP A 484 -31.95 0.09 -12.15
C TRP A 484 -32.16 0.12 -10.62
N LYS A 485 -32.67 -0.99 -10.04
CA LYS A 485 -32.96 -1.11 -8.60
C LYS A 485 -31.74 -0.93 -7.69
N ILE A 486 -30.56 -1.43 -8.08
CA ILE A 486 -29.33 -1.39 -7.27
C ILE A 486 -28.64 -0.01 -7.26
N GLN A 487 -29.08 0.95 -8.10
CA GLN A 487 -28.40 2.25 -8.20
C GLN A 487 -28.65 3.14 -6.98
N LYS A 488 -27.56 3.63 -6.38
CA LYS A 488 -27.60 4.55 -5.22
C LYS A 488 -27.98 5.99 -5.58
N ASN A 489 -28.13 6.32 -6.86
CA ASN A 489 -28.55 7.65 -7.32
C ASN A 489 -30.00 7.95 -6.90
N ALA A 490 -30.35 9.24 -6.85
CA ALA A 490 -31.75 9.68 -6.82
C ALA A 490 -32.51 9.18 -8.07
N THR A 491 -33.82 8.93 -7.95
CA THR A 491 -34.66 8.30 -8.98
C THR A 491 -34.54 8.98 -10.35
N ASN A 492 -34.63 10.31 -10.39
CA ASN A 492 -34.43 11.15 -11.57
C ASN A 492 -33.05 11.00 -12.26
N LYS A 493 -32.04 10.50 -11.56
CA LYS A 493 -30.67 10.23 -12.05
C LYS A 493 -30.33 8.74 -12.17
N ARG A 494 -31.32 7.84 -12.12
CA ARG A 494 -31.16 6.41 -12.45
C ARG A 494 -31.39 6.16 -13.93
N THR A 495 -30.66 5.21 -14.48
CA THR A 495 -30.77 4.77 -15.90
C THR A 495 -30.53 3.26 -16.01
N CYS A 496 -30.94 2.62 -17.10
CA CYS A 496 -30.56 1.24 -17.40
C CYS A 496 -30.63 0.96 -18.90
N LYS A 497 -30.07 -0.18 -19.34
CA LYS A 497 -30.10 -0.62 -20.75
C LYS A 497 -31.52 -0.56 -21.34
N HIS A 498 -32.53 -0.98 -20.59
CA HIS A 498 -33.93 -0.95 -21.01
C HIS A 498 -34.51 0.47 -21.20
N LEU A 499 -34.14 1.43 -20.35
CA LEU A 499 -34.55 2.83 -20.51
C LEU A 499 -33.83 3.48 -21.70
N ARG A 500 -32.54 3.17 -21.88
CA ARG A 500 -31.72 3.58 -23.03
C ARG A 500 -32.29 3.06 -24.36
N GLU A 501 -32.66 1.78 -24.42
CA GLU A 501 -33.26 1.13 -25.59
C GLU A 501 -34.66 1.66 -25.93
N TYR A 502 -35.45 2.03 -24.93
CA TYR A 502 -36.82 2.51 -25.15
C TYR A 502 -36.88 4.03 -25.43
N LEU A 503 -36.18 4.84 -24.63
CA LEU A 503 -36.19 6.31 -24.73
C LEU A 503 -35.11 6.86 -25.68
N GLY A 504 -34.11 6.06 -26.02
CA GLY A 504 -32.98 6.44 -26.88
C GLY A 504 -31.82 7.06 -26.11
N ASP A 505 -30.60 6.62 -26.43
CA ASP A 505 -29.36 7.02 -25.75
C ASP A 505 -29.15 8.53 -25.64
N ASN A 506 -29.51 9.28 -26.67
CA ASN A 506 -29.27 10.73 -26.69
C ASN A 506 -30.28 11.52 -25.83
N PHE A 507 -31.52 11.04 -25.70
CA PHE A 507 -32.47 11.56 -24.72
C PHE A 507 -32.01 11.23 -23.29
N GLU A 508 -31.61 9.98 -23.05
CA GLU A 508 -31.21 9.50 -21.73
C GLU A 508 -29.94 10.21 -21.23
N LYS A 509 -28.93 10.41 -22.10
CA LYS A 509 -27.73 11.26 -21.81
C LYS A 509 -28.14 12.65 -21.34
N ALA A 510 -29.02 13.33 -22.09
CA ALA A 510 -29.48 14.68 -21.76
C ALA A 510 -30.31 14.73 -20.47
N ARG A 511 -31.00 13.65 -20.10
CA ARG A 511 -31.78 13.54 -18.86
C ARG A 511 -30.92 13.42 -17.60
N ILE A 512 -29.77 12.72 -17.68
CA ILE A 512 -28.93 12.40 -16.50
C ILE A 512 -27.57 13.11 -16.46
N GLY A 513 -27.18 13.81 -17.53
CA GLY A 513 -25.93 14.56 -17.66
C GLY A 513 -24.72 13.70 -18.06
N GLN A 514 -24.52 12.54 -17.44
CA GLN A 514 -23.48 11.56 -17.81
C GLN A 514 -23.99 10.13 -17.72
N LEU A 515 -23.77 9.32 -18.76
CA LEU A 515 -24.04 7.88 -18.72
C LEU A 515 -23.04 7.16 -17.80
N PRO A 516 -23.50 6.18 -16.98
CA PRO A 516 -22.59 5.25 -16.32
C PRO A 516 -21.75 4.50 -17.35
N VAL A 517 -20.42 4.49 -17.17
CA VAL A 517 -19.49 3.75 -18.04
C VAL A 517 -19.86 2.26 -18.02
N GLU A 518 -20.09 1.68 -19.19
CA GLU A 518 -20.35 0.25 -19.30
C GLU A 518 -19.15 -0.56 -18.81
N LYS A 519 -19.41 -1.56 -17.97
CA LYS A 519 -18.39 -2.57 -17.65
C LYS A 519 -18.09 -3.34 -18.94
N ARG A 520 -16.87 -3.18 -19.47
CA ARG A 520 -16.42 -3.88 -20.69
C ARG A 520 -16.74 -5.38 -20.57
N LYS A 521 -17.17 -5.99 -21.69
CA LYS A 521 -17.28 -7.44 -21.79
C LYS A 521 -15.92 -8.07 -21.44
N PRO A 522 -15.87 -9.23 -20.75
CA PRO A 522 -14.62 -9.96 -20.59
C PRO A 522 -14.03 -10.33 -21.95
N VAL A 523 -12.71 -10.19 -22.09
CA VAL A 523 -11.96 -10.75 -23.23
C VAL A 523 -12.20 -12.27 -23.30
N GLU A 524 -12.25 -12.80 -24.53
CA GLU A 524 -12.65 -14.19 -24.77
C GLU A 524 -11.78 -15.23 -24.03
N PRO A 525 -12.33 -16.42 -23.69
CA PRO A 525 -11.61 -17.41 -22.89
C PRO A 525 -10.29 -17.89 -23.50
N SER A 526 -10.20 -17.89 -24.84
CA SER A 526 -9.09 -18.43 -25.64
C SER A 526 -7.75 -17.69 -25.47
N GLN A 527 -7.74 -16.52 -24.83
CA GLN A 527 -6.51 -15.73 -24.62
C GLN A 527 -5.99 -15.74 -23.17
N ARG A 528 -6.60 -16.48 -22.23
CA ARG A 528 -6.19 -16.47 -20.81
C ARG A 528 -4.91 -17.26 -20.54
N PHE A 529 -3.76 -16.66 -20.85
CA PHE A 529 -2.48 -17.12 -20.33
C PHE A 529 -2.47 -17.11 -18.80
N GLN A 530 -1.94 -18.16 -18.20
CA GLN A 530 -1.84 -18.28 -16.74
C GLN A 530 -0.69 -17.43 -16.20
N HIS A 531 -0.73 -17.10 -14.91
CA HIS A 531 0.40 -16.46 -14.22
C HIS A 531 1.52 -17.48 -14.03
N ILE A 532 2.76 -17.15 -14.40
CA ILE A 532 3.93 -18.04 -14.26
C ILE A 532 4.97 -17.45 -13.32
N THR A 533 5.73 -18.27 -12.62
CA THR A 533 6.85 -17.81 -11.78
C THR A 533 8.08 -17.61 -12.67
N ILE A 534 8.69 -16.41 -12.62
CA ILE A 534 9.83 -16.05 -13.48
C ILE A 534 10.95 -15.44 -12.64
N SER A 535 12.11 -16.10 -12.65
CA SER A 535 13.33 -15.60 -12.02
C SER A 535 14.25 -15.03 -13.10
N LEU A 536 14.34 -13.70 -13.16
CA LEU A 536 15.17 -12.94 -14.12
C LEU A 536 16.36 -12.29 -13.42
N LEU A 537 17.39 -11.98 -14.19
CA LEU A 537 18.57 -11.22 -13.76
C LEU A 537 18.17 -9.81 -13.27
N LEU A 538 18.61 -9.41 -12.08
CA LEU A 538 18.34 -8.10 -11.48
C LEU A 538 19.65 -7.35 -11.17
N ALA A 539 19.65 -6.05 -11.44
CA ALA A 539 20.85 -5.22 -11.31
C ALA A 539 21.07 -4.68 -9.88
N HIS A 540 22.31 -4.80 -9.39
CA HIS A 540 22.83 -3.97 -8.30
C HIS A 540 22.95 -2.49 -8.73
N LYS A 541 23.30 -1.60 -7.79
CA LYS A 541 23.60 -0.19 -8.06
C LYS A 541 25.11 -0.03 -8.22
N TYR A 542 25.55 0.74 -9.21
CA TYR A 542 26.94 1.20 -9.26
C TYR A 542 27.17 2.32 -8.22
N GLU A 543 28.22 2.19 -7.42
CA GLU A 543 28.67 3.22 -6.48
C GLU A 543 30.18 3.41 -6.62
N ALA A 544 30.61 4.60 -7.05
CA ALA A 544 31.99 4.86 -7.49
C ALA A 544 33.06 4.81 -6.37
N LYS A 545 32.66 4.49 -5.13
CA LYS A 545 33.53 4.24 -3.97
C LYS A 545 33.64 2.76 -3.58
N ASN A 546 32.65 1.94 -3.95
CA ASN A 546 32.39 0.61 -3.37
C ASN A 546 32.35 -0.52 -4.41
N CYS A 547 32.72 -0.23 -5.67
CA CYS A 547 32.51 -1.12 -6.81
C CYS A 547 33.79 -1.27 -7.64
N SER A 548 33.92 -2.42 -8.30
CA SER A 548 35.01 -2.70 -9.24
C SER A 548 35.08 -1.66 -10.36
N ASP A 549 36.28 -1.46 -10.91
CA ASP A 549 36.47 -0.56 -12.05
C ASP A 549 35.61 -1.03 -13.26
N PRO A 550 34.72 -0.17 -13.79
CA PRO A 550 33.88 -0.51 -14.93
C PRO A 550 34.63 -0.49 -16.28
N VAL A 551 35.93 -0.16 -16.33
CA VAL A 551 36.73 -0.25 -17.55
C VAL A 551 36.68 -1.67 -18.14
N GLY A 552 36.45 -1.76 -19.46
CA GLY A 552 36.25 -3.01 -20.19
C GLY A 552 34.84 -3.62 -20.09
N TRP A 553 33.98 -3.15 -19.18
CA TRP A 553 32.60 -3.64 -19.04
C TRP A 553 31.71 -3.12 -20.18
N TRP A 554 30.61 -3.83 -20.46
CA TRP A 554 29.64 -3.46 -21.47
C TRP A 554 28.65 -2.43 -20.93
N ILE A 555 28.44 -1.33 -21.65
CA ILE A 555 27.50 -0.25 -21.34
C ILE A 555 26.33 -0.30 -22.34
N SER A 556 25.12 -0.01 -21.86
CA SER A 556 23.90 0.21 -22.65
C SER A 556 23.04 1.32 -22.01
N GLU A 557 22.14 1.96 -22.77
CA GLU A 557 21.19 2.94 -22.21
C GLU A 557 20.23 2.25 -21.23
N LYS A 558 19.97 2.88 -20.07
CA LYS A 558 18.85 2.46 -19.24
C LYS A 558 17.55 3.08 -19.76
N LEU A 559 16.68 2.20 -20.27
CA LEU A 559 15.32 2.53 -20.69
C LEU A 559 14.35 2.57 -19.49
N ASP A 560 13.45 3.56 -19.49
CA ASP A 560 12.35 3.74 -18.53
C ASP A 560 11.04 3.25 -19.15
N GLY A 561 10.92 1.93 -19.29
CA GLY A 561 9.78 1.26 -19.92
C GLY A 561 9.06 0.30 -18.98
N VAL A 562 8.56 -0.81 -19.54
CA VAL A 562 7.92 -1.89 -18.80
C VAL A 562 8.59 -3.23 -19.15
N ARG A 563 9.46 -3.74 -18.27
CA ARG A 563 10.18 -5.00 -18.48
C ARG A 563 9.24 -6.16 -18.80
N ALA A 564 9.49 -6.79 -19.94
CA ALA A 564 8.73 -7.90 -20.48
C ALA A 564 9.67 -9.05 -20.87
N PHE A 565 9.43 -10.22 -20.27
CA PHE A 565 10.02 -11.48 -20.68
C PHE A 565 9.16 -12.11 -21.78
N TRP A 566 9.76 -12.47 -22.90
CA TRP A 566 9.09 -13.15 -24.01
C TRP A 566 9.38 -14.65 -23.97
N ASN A 567 8.33 -15.48 -23.87
CA ASN A 567 8.47 -16.94 -23.77
C ASN A 567 8.26 -17.70 -25.10
N GLY A 568 8.41 -17.04 -26.24
CA GLY A 568 8.09 -17.61 -27.56
C GLY A 568 6.59 -17.60 -27.92
N LYS A 569 5.69 -17.22 -26.99
CA LYS A 569 4.23 -17.19 -27.23
C LYS A 569 3.52 -15.97 -26.65
N CYS A 570 3.95 -15.49 -25.48
CA CYS A 570 3.35 -14.37 -24.76
C CYS A 570 4.44 -13.57 -24.02
N PHE A 571 4.16 -12.28 -23.79
CA PHE A 571 4.95 -11.44 -22.90
C PHE A 571 4.50 -11.60 -21.46
N TYR A 572 5.44 -11.55 -20.52
CA TYR A 572 5.16 -11.55 -19.09
C TYR A 572 5.94 -10.44 -18.39
N SER A 573 5.28 -9.73 -17.47
CA SER A 573 5.95 -8.84 -16.53
C SER A 573 7.00 -9.59 -15.69
N ARG A 574 7.99 -8.87 -15.16
CA ARG A 574 8.94 -9.32 -14.09
C ARG A 574 8.25 -10.12 -12.96
N LEU A 575 6.96 -9.89 -12.75
CA LEU A 575 6.18 -10.37 -11.62
C LEU A 575 5.33 -11.62 -11.92
N GLY A 576 5.34 -12.13 -13.15
CA GLY A 576 4.61 -13.33 -13.59
C GLY A 576 3.27 -13.09 -14.28
N ASN A 577 2.74 -11.86 -14.27
CA ASN A 577 1.50 -11.52 -14.98
C ASN A 577 1.74 -11.42 -16.49
N PRO A 578 0.88 -12.00 -17.35
CA PRO A 578 0.98 -11.85 -18.80
C PRO A 578 0.61 -10.43 -19.27
N PHE A 579 1.21 -10.00 -20.39
CA PHE A 579 0.80 -8.84 -21.17
C PHE A 579 0.19 -9.28 -22.50
N TYR A 580 -1.05 -8.85 -22.74
CA TYR A 580 -1.82 -9.19 -23.93
C TYR A 580 -1.48 -8.22 -25.07
N ALA A 581 -0.30 -8.38 -25.67
CA ALA A 581 0.08 -7.64 -26.87
C ALA A 581 -0.79 -8.06 -28.09
N PRO A 582 -1.08 -7.16 -29.04
CA PRO A 582 -1.76 -7.52 -30.28
C PRO A 582 -0.99 -8.56 -31.10
N LYS A 583 -1.70 -9.46 -31.78
CA LYS A 583 -1.09 -10.56 -32.57
C LYS A 583 -0.10 -10.08 -33.64
N TRP A 584 -0.30 -8.88 -34.19
CA TRP A 584 0.62 -8.28 -35.17
C TRP A 584 1.94 -7.82 -34.54
N PHE A 585 1.94 -7.40 -33.27
CA PHE A 585 3.14 -6.97 -32.54
C PHE A 585 4.08 -8.14 -32.23
N THR A 586 3.49 -9.31 -31.96
CA THR A 586 4.22 -10.54 -31.63
C THR A 586 4.53 -11.44 -32.83
N LYS A 587 4.13 -11.05 -34.05
CA LYS A 587 4.17 -11.91 -35.25
C LYS A 587 5.60 -12.33 -35.61
N ASP A 588 6.53 -11.39 -35.54
CA ASP A 588 7.90 -11.51 -36.07
C ASP A 588 8.93 -11.84 -34.97
N LEU A 589 8.47 -12.21 -33.76
CA LEU A 589 9.33 -12.59 -32.63
C LEU A 589 9.72 -14.09 -32.68
N PRO A 590 10.89 -14.48 -32.14
CA PRO A 590 11.35 -15.85 -32.19
C PRO A 590 10.48 -16.74 -31.30
N LYS A 591 10.25 -17.99 -31.71
CA LYS A 591 9.44 -18.96 -30.94
C LYS A 591 10.30 -19.96 -30.19
N ASP A 592 11.56 -20.08 -30.60
CA ASP A 592 12.49 -21.17 -30.28
C ASP A 592 13.42 -20.81 -29.11
N PHE A 593 13.49 -19.51 -28.75
CA PHE A 593 14.23 -19.03 -27.59
C PHE A 593 13.55 -17.82 -26.93
N HIS A 594 13.88 -17.61 -25.65
CA HIS A 594 13.28 -16.58 -24.81
C HIS A 594 14.10 -15.28 -24.83
N LEU A 595 13.42 -14.14 -24.74
CA LEU A 595 14.03 -12.81 -24.72
C LEU A 595 13.73 -12.06 -23.41
N ASP A 596 14.65 -11.21 -22.99
CA ASP A 596 14.54 -10.29 -21.86
C ASP A 596 14.78 -8.87 -22.35
N GLY A 597 13.82 -7.99 -22.09
CA GLY A 597 13.74 -6.69 -22.73
C GLY A 597 12.73 -5.77 -22.07
N GLU A 598 12.69 -4.52 -22.53
CA GLU A 598 11.82 -3.46 -22.01
C GLU A 598 10.80 -3.07 -23.09
N LEU A 599 9.49 -3.09 -22.78
CA LEU A 599 8.49 -2.45 -23.65
C LEU A 599 8.59 -0.94 -23.44
N PHE A 600 8.92 -0.20 -24.49
CA PHE A 600 9.35 1.20 -24.41
C PHE A 600 8.60 2.08 -25.42
N GLY A 601 7.92 3.11 -24.92
CA GLY A 601 7.21 4.12 -25.74
C GLY A 601 8.02 5.40 -25.97
N GLY A 602 9.34 5.35 -25.83
CA GLY A 602 10.24 6.50 -25.90
C GLY A 602 10.59 7.12 -24.55
N ARG A 603 11.63 7.96 -24.54
CA ARG A 603 12.15 8.63 -23.34
C ARG A 603 11.09 9.50 -22.67
N LYS A 604 11.07 9.49 -21.33
CA LYS A 604 10.06 10.14 -20.45
C LYS A 604 8.59 9.74 -20.67
N LYS A 605 8.30 8.77 -21.55
CA LYS A 605 6.94 8.32 -21.90
C LYS A 605 6.50 7.06 -21.13
N PHE A 606 7.13 6.76 -19.99
CA PHE A 606 6.82 5.63 -19.08
C PHE A 606 5.35 5.52 -18.67
N GLN A 607 4.71 6.63 -18.25
CA GLN A 607 3.30 6.62 -17.84
C GLN A 607 2.35 6.31 -19.01
N GLN A 608 2.70 6.77 -20.22
CA GLN A 608 1.97 6.45 -21.45
C GLN A 608 2.18 4.97 -21.82
N THR A 609 3.43 4.50 -21.77
CA THR A 609 3.83 3.10 -21.98
C THR A 609 3.03 2.15 -21.07
N ILE A 610 2.96 2.43 -19.77
CA ILE A 610 2.15 1.64 -18.81
C ILE A 610 0.67 1.64 -19.18
N LYS A 611 0.11 2.78 -19.62
CA LYS A 611 -1.30 2.89 -20.02
C LYS A 611 -1.60 2.04 -21.25
N ILE A 612 -0.69 1.98 -22.22
CA ILE A 612 -0.80 1.19 -23.45
C ILE A 612 -0.62 -0.31 -23.15
N VAL A 613 0.49 -0.70 -22.51
CA VAL A 613 0.84 -2.11 -22.23
C VAL A 613 -0.20 -2.81 -21.34
N LYS A 614 -0.94 -2.07 -20.49
CA LYS A 614 -2.06 -2.61 -19.69
C LYS A 614 -3.38 -2.78 -20.47
N ASN A 615 -3.50 -2.27 -21.69
CA ASN A 615 -4.71 -2.31 -22.51
C ASN A 615 -4.42 -2.98 -23.87
N ALA A 616 -4.77 -4.26 -24.01
CA ALA A 616 -4.61 -5.04 -25.25
C ALA A 616 -5.28 -4.38 -26.47
N GLU A 617 -6.43 -3.74 -26.25
CA GLU A 617 -7.31 -3.13 -27.25
C GLU A 617 -6.86 -1.72 -27.67
N CYS A 618 -5.69 -1.26 -27.23
CA CYS A 618 -5.22 0.10 -27.48
C CYS A 618 -4.59 0.23 -28.89
N ALA A 619 -5.04 1.20 -29.69
CA ALA A 619 -4.44 1.44 -31.01
C ALA A 619 -2.97 1.90 -30.92
N ASP A 620 -2.59 2.57 -29.82
CA ASP A 620 -1.27 3.14 -29.60
C ASP A 620 -0.14 2.12 -29.35
N TRP A 621 -0.40 0.80 -29.40
CA TRP A 621 0.67 -0.21 -29.34
C TRP A 621 1.72 -0.03 -30.46
N ASN A 622 1.38 0.64 -31.56
CA ASN A 622 2.31 0.97 -32.64
C ASN A 622 3.40 2.00 -32.24
N LYS A 623 3.21 2.70 -31.12
CA LYS A 623 4.19 3.64 -30.53
C LYS A 623 5.13 2.96 -29.54
N ILE A 624 4.93 1.67 -29.27
CA ILE A 624 5.77 0.86 -28.38
C ILE A 624 6.77 0.07 -29.23
N LYS A 625 8.00 -0.03 -28.76
CA LYS A 625 8.98 -1.03 -29.21
C LYS A 625 9.29 -2.00 -28.09
N TYR A 626 9.72 -3.22 -28.45
CA TYR A 626 10.30 -4.18 -27.52
C TYR A 626 11.83 -4.15 -27.64
N CYS A 627 12.48 -3.45 -26.71
CA CYS A 627 13.92 -3.21 -26.72
C CYS A 627 14.63 -4.32 -25.91
N VAL A 628 15.29 -5.25 -26.61
CA VAL A 628 15.86 -6.49 -26.05
C VAL A 628 17.31 -6.31 -25.64
N PHE A 629 17.71 -6.86 -24.50
CA PHE A 629 19.08 -6.73 -23.97
C PHE A 629 19.75 -8.06 -23.56
N ASP A 630 19.02 -9.16 -23.35
CA ASP A 630 19.60 -10.48 -23.04
C ASP A 630 18.67 -11.65 -23.40
N SER A 631 19.17 -12.89 -23.36
CA SER A 631 18.47 -14.16 -23.64
C SER A 631 18.58 -15.11 -22.44
N PRO A 632 17.54 -15.22 -21.57
CA PRO A 632 17.57 -16.06 -20.37
C PRO A 632 17.57 -17.58 -20.64
N ASN A 633 17.42 -17.98 -21.91
CA ASN A 633 17.48 -19.38 -22.34
C ASN A 633 18.95 -19.85 -22.48
N MET A 634 19.82 -18.99 -23.00
CA MET A 634 21.24 -19.28 -23.25
C MET A 634 22.10 -19.12 -21.99
N GLY A 635 21.53 -19.30 -20.80
CA GLY A 635 22.11 -18.80 -19.55
C GLY A 635 23.46 -19.40 -19.12
N LYS A 636 23.85 -20.55 -19.70
CA LYS A 636 25.18 -21.17 -19.52
C LYS A 636 26.28 -20.49 -20.33
N ASP A 637 25.93 -19.77 -21.39
CA ASP A 637 26.88 -19.09 -22.27
C ASP A 637 27.29 -17.72 -21.71
N THR A 638 28.50 -17.28 -22.05
CA THR A 638 29.02 -15.94 -21.71
C THR A 638 28.18 -14.83 -22.34
N PHE A 639 28.13 -13.67 -21.69
CA PHE A 639 27.32 -12.53 -22.14
C PHE A 639 27.62 -12.14 -23.60
N GLU A 640 28.88 -12.12 -24.01
CA GLU A 640 29.32 -11.83 -25.37
C GLU A 640 28.70 -12.77 -26.40
N LYS A 641 28.63 -14.07 -26.08
CA LYS A 641 28.04 -15.08 -26.96
C LYS A 641 26.52 -14.93 -27.02
N ARG A 642 25.85 -14.67 -25.89
CA ARG A 642 24.39 -14.41 -25.85
C ARG A 642 24.02 -13.16 -26.65
N THR A 643 24.69 -12.04 -26.39
CA THR A 643 24.54 -10.77 -27.12
C THR A 643 24.78 -10.96 -28.61
N LYS A 644 25.85 -11.67 -29.01
CA LYS A 644 26.10 -11.95 -30.42
C LYS A 644 24.96 -12.77 -31.05
N THR A 645 24.59 -13.91 -30.49
CA THR A 645 23.53 -14.76 -31.08
C THR A 645 22.17 -14.06 -31.15
N VAL A 646 21.83 -13.21 -30.17
CA VAL A 646 20.62 -12.36 -30.24
C VAL A 646 20.77 -11.32 -31.35
N LYS A 647 21.90 -10.61 -31.43
CA LYS A 647 22.13 -9.59 -32.46
C LYS A 647 22.12 -10.18 -33.87
N ASP A 648 22.85 -11.28 -34.12
CA ASP A 648 22.88 -11.97 -35.41
C ASP A 648 21.45 -12.37 -35.86
N TRP A 649 20.59 -12.78 -34.93
CA TRP A 649 19.17 -13.06 -35.20
C TRP A 649 18.36 -11.79 -35.53
N PHE A 650 18.56 -10.68 -34.80
CA PHE A 650 17.88 -9.40 -35.06
C PHE A 650 18.32 -8.78 -36.40
N ASP A 651 19.62 -8.80 -36.71
CA ASP A 651 20.17 -8.30 -37.98
C ASP A 651 19.70 -9.13 -39.18
N THR A 652 19.38 -10.42 -38.97
CA THR A 652 18.78 -11.30 -39.99
C THR A 652 17.28 -11.06 -40.18
N ASN A 653 16.49 -11.02 -39.10
CA ASN A 653 15.02 -11.06 -39.17
C ASN A 653 14.34 -9.68 -39.16
N LYS A 654 15.01 -8.64 -38.65
CA LYS A 654 14.59 -7.22 -38.62
C LYS A 654 13.10 -7.01 -38.26
N PRO A 655 12.63 -7.52 -37.10
CA PRO A 655 11.21 -7.42 -36.69
C PRO A 655 10.76 -5.95 -36.52
N GLN A 656 9.56 -5.61 -37.01
CA GLN A 656 9.12 -4.20 -37.09
C GLN A 656 8.98 -3.50 -35.73
N TYR A 657 8.57 -4.22 -34.68
CA TYR A 657 8.25 -3.67 -33.36
C TYR A 657 9.22 -4.09 -32.25
N ALA A 658 10.38 -4.66 -32.60
CA ALA A 658 11.40 -5.04 -31.63
C ALA A 658 12.79 -4.63 -32.14
N GLU A 659 13.67 -4.25 -31.21
CA GLU A 659 15.04 -3.84 -31.52
C GLU A 659 16.01 -4.38 -30.47
N PHE A 660 17.24 -4.68 -30.87
CA PHE A 660 18.29 -5.00 -29.91
C PHE A 660 18.89 -3.71 -29.36
N VAL A 661 19.06 -3.62 -28.04
CA VAL A 661 19.66 -2.44 -27.38
C VAL A 661 21.16 -2.43 -27.64
N ASP A 662 21.67 -1.32 -28.16
CA ASP A 662 23.10 -1.15 -28.44
C ASP A 662 23.98 -1.33 -27.17
N GLN A 663 25.08 -2.05 -27.36
CA GLN A 663 26.05 -2.40 -26.32
C GLN A 663 27.46 -2.12 -26.81
N TYR A 664 28.22 -1.34 -26.04
CA TYR A 664 29.62 -0.99 -26.32
C TYR A 664 30.48 -1.16 -25.07
N LYS A 665 31.80 -1.24 -25.22
CA LYS A 665 32.72 -1.36 -24.06
C LYS A 665 33.10 0.00 -23.50
N CYS A 666 33.13 0.08 -22.17
CA CYS A 666 33.70 1.19 -21.40
C CYS A 666 35.22 1.26 -21.63
N THR A 667 35.74 2.39 -22.11
CA THR A 667 37.20 2.60 -22.24
C THR A 667 37.81 3.30 -21.03
N SER A 668 37.04 4.17 -20.36
CA SER A 668 37.48 4.91 -19.17
C SER A 668 36.30 5.27 -18.28
N LYS A 669 36.57 5.48 -16.98
CA LYS A 669 35.58 6.01 -16.04
C LYS A 669 35.04 7.38 -16.45
N GLN A 670 35.87 8.23 -17.07
CA GLN A 670 35.47 9.54 -17.55
C GLN A 670 34.45 9.43 -18.71
N GLN A 671 34.67 8.49 -19.65
CA GLN A 671 33.69 8.16 -20.68
C GLN A 671 32.34 7.76 -20.06
N LEU A 672 32.33 6.89 -19.04
CA LEU A 672 31.10 6.46 -18.36
C LEU A 672 30.34 7.65 -17.72
N GLU A 673 31.05 8.62 -17.17
CA GLU A 673 30.45 9.84 -16.60
C GLU A 673 29.93 10.80 -17.70
N ASP A 674 30.61 10.91 -18.83
CA ASP A 674 30.19 11.76 -19.96
C ASP A 674 29.04 11.14 -20.78
N ASP A 675 29.04 9.82 -20.98
CA ASP A 675 27.90 9.09 -21.56
C ASP A 675 26.67 9.18 -20.63
N LEU A 676 26.84 9.19 -19.30
CA LEU A 676 25.74 9.46 -18.37
C LEU A 676 25.20 10.90 -18.52
N LYS A 677 26.07 11.92 -18.60
CA LYS A 677 25.65 13.32 -18.84
C LYS A 677 24.90 13.44 -20.17
N LYS A 678 25.40 12.80 -21.22
CA LYS A 678 24.82 12.76 -22.57
C LYS A 678 23.44 12.10 -22.58
N MET A 679 23.28 10.94 -21.96
CA MET A 679 21.97 10.28 -21.88
C MET A 679 20.95 11.09 -21.08
N ILE A 680 21.35 11.72 -19.97
CA ILE A 680 20.46 12.59 -19.19
C ILE A 680 20.03 13.82 -20.01
N LYS A 681 20.95 14.45 -20.76
CA LYS A 681 20.62 15.56 -21.68
C LYS A 681 19.65 15.14 -22.79
N LEU A 682 19.76 13.90 -23.26
CA LEU A 682 18.85 13.28 -24.22
C LEU A 682 17.53 12.78 -23.60
N GLY A 683 17.32 12.95 -22.29
CA GLY A 683 16.10 12.56 -21.57
C GLY A 683 16.05 11.10 -21.12
N GLY A 684 17.15 10.35 -21.23
CA GLY A 684 17.28 8.95 -20.77
C GLY A 684 17.44 8.83 -19.25
N GLU A 685 17.16 7.64 -18.71
CA GLU A 685 17.10 7.40 -17.25
C GLU A 685 18.48 7.18 -16.60
N GLY A 686 19.47 6.78 -17.40
CA GLY A 686 20.81 6.43 -16.94
C GLY A 686 21.47 5.39 -17.84
N LEU A 687 22.37 4.59 -17.26
CA LEU A 687 23.11 3.53 -17.96
C LEU A 687 23.00 2.18 -17.23
N MET A 688 23.07 1.10 -18.00
CA MET A 688 23.21 -0.27 -17.51
C MET A 688 24.63 -0.76 -17.85
N ILE A 689 25.30 -1.39 -16.88
CA ILE A 689 26.70 -1.83 -16.99
C ILE A 689 26.75 -3.34 -16.70
N ARG A 690 27.37 -4.12 -17.59
CA ARG A 690 27.41 -5.59 -17.54
C ARG A 690 28.84 -6.12 -17.59
N GLN A 691 29.17 -7.03 -16.67
CA GLN A 691 30.51 -7.60 -16.56
C GLN A 691 30.83 -8.50 -17.77
N PRO A 692 32.03 -8.40 -18.39
CA PRO A 692 32.44 -9.30 -19.46
C PRO A 692 32.47 -10.76 -19.03
N GLY A 693 32.24 -11.70 -19.95
CA GLY A 693 32.27 -13.15 -19.70
C GLY A 693 31.14 -13.70 -18.83
N SER A 694 30.25 -12.85 -18.30
CA SER A 694 29.31 -13.25 -17.23
C SER A 694 28.11 -14.08 -17.70
N VAL A 695 27.84 -15.19 -16.99
CA VAL A 695 26.67 -16.07 -17.17
C VAL A 695 25.35 -15.40 -16.76
N TYR A 696 24.20 -15.96 -17.16
CA TYR A 696 22.89 -15.39 -16.79
C TYR A 696 22.44 -15.92 -15.42
N GLU A 697 22.68 -15.14 -14.37
CA GLU A 697 22.21 -15.42 -13.02
C GLU A 697 20.74 -15.01 -12.84
N ARG A 698 19.88 -15.94 -12.44
CA ARG A 698 18.42 -15.71 -12.25
C ARG A 698 18.07 -15.05 -10.90
N CYS A 699 18.92 -14.13 -10.45
CA CYS A 699 18.82 -13.45 -9.15
C CYS A 699 19.31 -11.99 -9.26
N ARG A 700 19.48 -11.30 -8.13
CA ARG A 700 20.18 -10.00 -8.11
C ARG A 700 21.69 -10.24 -8.06
N SER A 701 22.40 -9.84 -9.11
CA SER A 701 23.82 -10.13 -9.27
C SER A 701 24.68 -8.87 -9.32
N LYS A 702 25.94 -8.98 -8.88
CA LYS A 702 26.98 -7.97 -9.08
C LYS A 702 27.47 -7.92 -10.55
N THR A 703 27.21 -8.96 -11.35
CA THR A 703 27.56 -9.01 -12.79
C THR A 703 26.70 -8.08 -13.66
N LEU A 704 25.64 -7.48 -13.11
CA LEU A 704 24.82 -6.44 -13.75
C LEU A 704 24.60 -5.27 -12.78
N LEU A 705 24.95 -4.06 -13.21
CA LEU A 705 24.87 -2.83 -12.42
C LEU A 705 24.01 -1.80 -13.15
N LYS A 706 23.32 -0.94 -12.38
CA LYS A 706 22.62 0.24 -12.89
C LYS A 706 23.28 1.51 -12.37
N LEU A 707 23.55 2.45 -13.26
CA LEU A 707 24.05 3.79 -12.98
C LEU A 707 22.93 4.78 -13.27
N LYS A 708 22.55 5.55 -12.25
CA LYS A 708 21.55 6.61 -12.32
C LYS A 708 22.08 7.84 -11.62
N LYS A 709 21.74 9.02 -12.14
CA LYS A 709 21.85 10.25 -11.35
C LYS A 709 20.63 10.34 -10.41
N PHE A 710 20.86 10.93 -9.26
CA PHE A 710 19.83 11.34 -8.30
C PHE A 710 20.09 12.79 -7.95
N TYR A 711 19.03 13.47 -7.51
CA TYR A 711 19.05 14.85 -7.09
C TYR A 711 18.55 14.91 -5.65
N ASP A 712 19.23 15.68 -4.82
CA ASP A 712 18.86 15.94 -3.43
C ASP A 712 18.32 17.38 -3.37
N ALA A 713 17.17 17.58 -2.73
CA ALA A 713 16.45 18.85 -2.63
C ALA A 713 15.78 18.97 -1.26
N GLU A 714 15.20 20.14 -0.95
CA GLU A 714 14.62 20.43 0.35
C GLU A 714 13.14 20.78 0.30
N ALA A 715 12.43 20.44 1.37
CA ALA A 715 11.01 20.74 1.51
C ALA A 715 10.61 20.95 2.97
N VAL A 716 9.68 21.86 3.21
CA VAL A 716 9.08 22.08 4.54
C VAL A 716 8.03 21.02 4.82
N VAL A 717 8.09 20.39 5.99
CA VAL A 717 7.04 19.47 6.47
C VAL A 717 5.80 20.26 6.87
N ILE A 718 4.70 20.07 6.15
CA ILE A 718 3.41 20.75 6.39
C ILE A 718 2.38 19.88 7.11
N GLY A 719 2.70 18.61 7.40
CA GLY A 719 1.83 17.69 8.12
C GLY A 719 2.21 16.23 7.93
N TYR A 720 1.40 15.33 8.47
CA TYR A 720 1.63 13.89 8.43
C TYR A 720 0.43 13.14 7.82
N ASP A 721 0.68 11.99 7.22
CA ASP A 721 -0.35 11.00 6.89
C ASP A 721 -0.20 9.77 7.81
N PRO A 722 -1.32 9.17 8.28
CA PRO A 722 -1.27 8.02 9.19
C PRO A 722 -0.74 6.76 8.50
N GLY A 723 0.06 5.98 9.23
CA GLY A 723 0.59 4.71 8.78
C GLY A 723 -0.45 3.59 8.76
N LYS A 724 -0.06 2.47 8.13
CA LYS A 724 -0.90 1.28 7.93
C LYS A 724 -0.06 0.02 8.11
N GLY A 725 -0.70 -1.12 8.41
CA GLY A 725 0.02 -2.37 8.69
C GLY A 725 0.93 -2.18 9.90
N ARG A 726 2.24 -2.46 9.73
CA ARG A 726 3.25 -2.30 10.79
C ARG A 726 3.38 -0.88 11.37
N PHE A 727 2.87 0.14 10.67
CA PHE A 727 2.89 1.54 11.11
C PHE A 727 1.52 2.07 11.53
N THR A 728 0.57 1.19 11.86
CA THR A 728 -0.73 1.62 12.41
C THR A 728 -0.51 2.28 13.78
N GLY A 729 -1.04 3.48 14.00
CA GLY A 729 -0.76 4.31 15.18
C GLY A 729 0.51 5.19 15.07
N ALA A 730 1.28 5.05 14.00
CA ALA A 730 2.46 5.86 13.70
C ALA A 730 2.24 6.74 12.45
N VAL A 731 3.17 7.65 12.16
CA VAL A 731 3.19 8.37 10.87
C VAL A 731 3.58 7.39 9.76
N GLY A 732 2.85 7.41 8.64
CA GLY A 732 3.17 6.63 7.44
C GLY A 732 3.96 7.41 6.40
N ALA A 733 3.70 8.71 6.27
CA ALA A 733 4.43 9.61 5.38
C ALA A 733 4.36 11.06 5.87
N LEU A 734 5.40 11.83 5.58
CA LEU A 734 5.41 13.28 5.72
C LEU A 734 4.73 13.91 4.50
N ARG A 735 3.84 14.88 4.73
CA ARG A 735 3.34 15.80 3.69
C ARG A 735 4.28 16.99 3.65
N CYS A 736 4.88 17.23 2.49
CA CYS A 736 5.98 18.19 2.33
C CYS A 736 5.66 19.20 1.22
N LYS A 737 6.15 20.43 1.37
CA LYS A 737 6.00 21.53 0.41
C LYS A 737 7.38 21.99 -0.10
N MET A 738 7.53 21.97 -1.42
CA MET A 738 8.69 22.46 -2.18
C MET A 738 8.80 23.99 -2.18
N GLU A 739 9.96 24.51 -2.61
CA GLU A 739 10.18 25.95 -2.83
C GLU A 739 9.16 26.51 -3.84
N CYS A 740 8.98 25.84 -4.98
CA CYS A 740 7.96 26.14 -6.00
C CYS A 740 6.50 25.94 -5.53
N GLY A 741 6.27 25.68 -4.25
CA GLY A 741 4.95 25.56 -3.64
C GLY A 741 4.23 24.23 -3.86
N LYS A 742 4.81 23.32 -4.66
CA LYS A 742 4.26 21.97 -4.89
C LYS A 742 4.20 21.17 -3.60
N VAL A 743 3.05 20.54 -3.33
CA VAL A 743 2.87 19.62 -2.20
C VAL A 743 2.99 18.18 -2.67
N PHE A 744 3.78 17.39 -1.95
CA PHE A 744 4.02 15.97 -2.23
C PHE A 744 4.13 15.17 -0.92
N LYS A 745 4.45 13.88 -1.02
CA LYS A 745 4.50 12.94 0.12
C LYS A 745 5.83 12.18 0.15
N VAL A 746 6.42 12.06 1.33
CA VAL A 746 7.67 11.32 1.58
C VAL A 746 7.39 10.24 2.62
N GLY A 747 7.27 8.99 2.17
CA GLY A 747 6.93 7.82 3.01
C GLY A 747 8.03 6.75 3.05
N SER A 748 9.24 7.08 2.61
CA SER A 748 10.36 6.13 2.48
C SER A 748 11.66 6.83 2.85
N GLY A 749 12.62 6.08 3.41
CA GLY A 749 13.82 6.63 4.05
C GLY A 749 13.65 7.01 5.52
N LEU A 750 12.39 7.15 5.98
CA LEU A 750 12.07 7.29 7.41
C LEU A 750 12.46 6.01 8.17
N THR A 751 13.11 6.16 9.32
CA THR A 751 13.38 5.04 10.24
C THR A 751 12.17 4.76 11.14
N ASP A 752 12.13 3.60 11.80
CA ASP A 752 11.10 3.30 12.79
C ASP A 752 11.07 4.30 13.96
N LYS A 753 12.17 5.04 14.20
CA LYS A 753 12.21 6.17 15.15
C LYS A 753 11.49 7.39 14.58
N ASP A 754 11.73 7.75 13.31
CA ASP A 754 11.03 8.87 12.64
C ASP A 754 9.54 8.58 12.47
N HIS A 755 9.15 7.33 12.19
CA HIS A 755 7.74 6.94 12.09
C HIS A 755 6.98 7.14 13.41
N ARG A 756 7.63 6.89 14.56
CA ARG A 756 7.06 7.14 15.91
C ARG A 756 7.18 8.61 16.35
N LYS A 757 8.28 9.28 15.99
CA LYS A 757 8.61 10.66 16.38
C LYS A 757 9.02 11.45 15.12
N PRO A 758 8.05 11.92 14.32
CA PRO A 758 8.32 12.55 13.02
C PRO A 758 9.07 13.88 13.15
N PRO A 759 9.84 14.28 12.10
CA PRO A 759 10.28 15.66 11.92
C PRO A 759 9.11 16.64 12.07
N LYS A 760 9.29 17.65 12.94
CA LYS A 760 8.21 18.58 13.32
C LYS A 760 7.61 19.28 12.10
N ILE A 761 6.31 19.56 12.13
CA ILE A 761 5.68 20.50 11.19
C ILE A 761 6.44 21.84 11.26
N GLY A 762 6.77 22.41 10.09
CA GLY A 762 7.64 23.57 9.94
C GLY A 762 9.14 23.26 9.79
N SER A 763 9.60 22.04 10.10
CA SER A 763 11.00 21.66 9.83
C SER A 763 11.26 21.45 8.34
N ILE A 764 12.48 21.79 7.90
CA ILE A 764 12.97 21.51 6.55
C ILE A 764 13.61 20.12 6.55
N ILE A 765 13.29 19.31 5.55
CA ILE A 765 13.90 18.02 5.32
C ILE A 765 14.65 18.00 3.99
N THR A 766 15.77 17.31 3.94
CA THR A 766 16.42 16.96 2.66
C THR A 766 15.84 15.62 2.18
N TYR A 767 15.43 15.59 0.91
CA TYR A 767 14.88 14.42 0.24
C TYR A 767 15.58 14.17 -1.10
N LYS A 768 15.71 12.89 -1.44
CA LYS A 768 16.42 12.37 -2.62
C LYS A 768 15.44 11.84 -3.65
N PHE A 769 15.54 12.28 -4.89
CA PHE A 769 14.64 11.87 -5.99
C PHE A 769 15.43 11.67 -7.30
N GLN A 770 14.74 11.26 -8.37
CA GLN A 770 15.36 10.97 -9.68
C GLN A 770 15.05 12.04 -10.74
N GLU A 771 13.79 12.43 -10.84
CA GLU A 771 13.28 13.44 -11.78
C GLU A 771 11.95 14.01 -11.26
N TYR A 772 11.46 15.11 -11.83
CA TYR A 772 10.07 15.54 -11.62
C TYR A 772 9.13 14.80 -12.58
N THR A 773 7.93 14.46 -12.10
CA THR A 773 6.80 14.04 -12.95
C THR A 773 6.33 15.19 -13.84
N ASN A 774 5.51 14.90 -14.86
CA ASN A 774 4.81 15.91 -15.67
C ASN A 774 3.94 16.89 -14.83
N SER A 775 3.61 16.55 -13.58
CA SER A 775 2.91 17.43 -12.64
C SER A 775 3.84 18.32 -11.80
N GLY A 776 5.15 18.30 -12.05
CA GLY A 776 6.17 19.01 -11.27
C GLY A 776 6.32 18.48 -9.85
N SER A 777 6.17 17.17 -9.65
CA SER A 777 6.28 16.54 -8.32
C SER A 777 7.46 15.56 -8.31
N PRO A 778 8.24 15.43 -7.22
CA PRO A 778 9.38 14.52 -7.18
C PRO A 778 8.96 13.07 -7.43
N ARG A 779 9.56 12.44 -8.45
CA ARG A 779 9.40 11.00 -8.71
C ARG A 779 10.34 10.25 -7.75
N PHE A 780 9.72 9.49 -6.85
CA PHE A 780 10.38 8.60 -5.88
C PHE A 780 11.23 9.32 -4.82
N PRO A 781 10.62 10.21 -4.01
CA PRO A 781 11.30 10.94 -2.95
C PRO A 781 11.61 10.03 -1.74
N THR A 782 12.88 9.94 -1.39
CA THR A 782 13.39 9.25 -0.20
C THR A 782 13.87 10.29 0.81
N TYR A 783 13.38 10.27 2.05
CA TYR A 783 13.89 11.11 3.13
C TYR A 783 15.37 10.77 3.42
N LEU A 784 16.20 11.80 3.62
CA LEU A 784 17.60 11.64 4.06
C LEU A 784 17.80 12.13 5.51
N GLY A 785 17.13 13.20 5.91
CA GLY A 785 17.27 13.79 7.25
C GLY A 785 16.56 15.14 7.38
N VAL A 786 16.53 15.66 8.61
CA VAL A 786 16.13 17.05 8.90
C VAL A 786 17.32 17.97 8.64
N ARG A 787 17.11 19.02 7.84
CA ARG A 787 18.12 20.05 7.59
C ARG A 787 17.93 21.19 8.60
N ILE A 788 18.78 21.23 9.62
CA ILE A 788 18.68 22.15 10.77
C ILE A 788 19.32 23.51 10.45
N ASP A 789 20.26 23.53 9.52
CA ASP A 789 21.01 24.69 9.03
C ASP A 789 20.27 25.52 7.97
N ALA A 790 19.17 25.01 7.39
CA ALA A 790 18.38 25.73 6.40
C ALA A 790 17.28 26.60 7.05
N THR A 791 17.13 27.83 6.55
CA THR A 791 16.02 28.73 6.89
C THR A 791 14.86 28.63 5.92
N GLU A 792 15.12 28.29 4.66
CA GLU A 792 14.15 28.18 3.57
C GLU A 792 14.47 26.93 2.72
N PRO A 793 13.45 26.22 2.17
CA PRO A 793 13.69 25.05 1.35
C PRO A 793 14.21 25.46 -0.04
N LYS A 794 15.26 24.78 -0.55
CA LYS A 794 15.71 24.93 -1.93
C LYS A 794 15.30 23.73 -2.81
N ASP A 795 14.69 24.00 -3.96
CA ASP A 795 14.41 23.00 -4.99
C ASP A 795 15.66 22.68 -5.84
N ALA A 796 15.75 21.44 -6.35
CA ALA A 796 16.91 21.03 -7.16
C ALA A 796 16.77 21.46 -8.63
N GLU A 797 17.82 22.09 -9.14
CA GLU A 797 18.03 22.46 -10.53
C GLU A 797 18.27 21.19 -11.38
N LEU A 798 17.27 20.81 -12.17
CA LEU A 798 17.43 19.78 -13.22
C LEU A 798 17.93 20.44 -14.51
N PRO A 799 18.79 19.77 -15.30
CA PRO A 799 19.17 20.27 -16.61
C PRO A 799 17.92 20.40 -17.50
N SER A 800 17.82 21.52 -18.22
CA SER A 800 16.75 21.74 -19.20
C SER A 800 16.78 20.68 -20.29
N LEU A 801 15.59 20.28 -20.73
CA LEU A 801 15.44 19.49 -21.95
C LEU A 801 15.61 20.40 -23.18
N PRO A 802 16.03 19.86 -24.33
CA PRO A 802 15.69 20.44 -25.62
C PRO A 802 14.15 20.51 -25.77
N ASP A 803 13.65 21.53 -26.45
CA ASP A 803 12.20 21.78 -26.59
C ASP A 803 11.46 20.75 -27.49
N ASP A 804 12.19 19.83 -28.13
CA ASP A 804 11.71 18.90 -29.18
C ASP A 804 11.31 17.47 -28.70
N ILE A 805 10.87 17.25 -27.45
CA ILE A 805 10.72 15.89 -26.84
C ILE A 805 9.30 15.48 -26.41
#